data_AF-A0A6B2DJS3-F1
#
_entry.id   AF-A0A6B2DJS3-F1
#
_cell.length_a   1.000
_cell.length_b   1.000
_cell.length_c   1.000
_cell.angle_alpha   90.00
_cell.angle_beta   90.00
_cell.angle_gamma   90.00
#
_symmetry.space_group_name_H-M   'P 1'
#
loop_
_entity.id
_entity.type
_entity.pdbx_description
1 polymer ?
#
loop_
_entity_poly.entity_id
_entity_poly.type
_entity_poly.pdbx_seq_one_letter_code
_entity_poly.pdbx_strand_id
1 'polypeptide(L)'
;PAARAAAQLFWAFGAAERAKAAWTTRAASLARVRDAFGPPRAMAELARELGEAVRAFFDGVGLALETEFAGEYLLEELAVAPAGFVASAGARAVLDKFRLDRRSFAEDLGALDDLADRHQLAEAWLRSFAEVTGLPADELPEAVAIELCDLPRYDSSATLVTTVDGLLGAHPRITGRSMTLRLDETLARTHRFRRDRVPGYRDYQRRRNALVAAESERLRLAEYRPKVMSAFVRNRLLDEVYLPLIGDNLAKQLGATGDAKRTDQSGLLLLISPPGYGKTTLMEYVASRLGLVFVKVNGPALGNGVTSVDPADAPDATARQEVEKISFALEQGNNVLLYLDDIQHTSPELLQKFISLCDSQRRMEGVWEGRTRTYDLRGKRLAVCMAGNPYTEQGKRFRIPDMLANRADVWNLGDVLSGKEELFALSFIENALTANPVLAPLAARDRSDVDALVRMAGGDGSVRADQLGHAYSATELEQVLSVLRKLLRVRRIVLAANQAYIASAAQADASRTEPPFQLQGSYRNMTKLAERIVPAMNDAELEALVDDHYAGEAQTLTSGAEANLLKLAELRGRLSPEQARRWADVKAAYLRARALGGADESPMSRAVGAVGLLADRVGAVESAIDRAAERLGRSASGIPD
;
A
#
# COMPACT_ATOMS: atom_id res chain seq x y z
N PRO A 1 16.92 -52.67 -4.04
CA PRO A 1 17.38 -53.54 -2.94
C PRO A 1 16.34 -53.71 -1.82
N ALA A 2 15.95 -52.64 -1.11
CA ALA A 2 15.00 -52.72 0.00
C ALA A 2 13.62 -53.30 -0.37
N ALA A 3 13.02 -52.84 -1.48
CA ALA A 3 11.76 -53.39 -1.99
C ALA A 3 11.84 -54.90 -2.30
N ARG A 4 12.98 -55.36 -2.85
CA ARG A 4 13.21 -56.78 -3.14
C ARG A 4 13.33 -57.59 -1.86
N ALA A 5 14.11 -57.07 -0.90
CA ALA A 5 14.31 -57.68 0.40
C ALA A 5 12.98 -57.87 1.14
N ALA A 6 12.18 -56.80 1.23
CA ALA A 6 10.86 -56.82 1.85
C ALA A 6 9.93 -57.85 1.19
N ALA A 7 9.88 -57.87 -0.14
CA ALA A 7 9.06 -58.83 -0.88
C ALA A 7 9.50 -60.29 -0.68
N GLN A 8 10.81 -60.55 -0.67
CA GLN A 8 11.36 -61.90 -0.50
C GLN A 8 11.17 -62.43 0.93
N LEU A 9 11.38 -61.59 1.95
CA LEU A 9 11.11 -61.95 3.35
C LEU A 9 9.63 -62.24 3.57
N PHE A 10 8.74 -61.39 3.06
CA PHE A 10 7.30 -61.66 3.08
C PHE A 10 6.95 -62.95 2.35
N TRP A 11 7.51 -63.19 1.17
CA TRP A 11 7.20 -64.39 0.40
C TRP A 11 7.70 -65.67 1.07
N ALA A 12 8.86 -65.64 1.71
CA ALA A 12 9.41 -66.79 2.42
C ALA A 12 8.64 -67.10 3.71
N PHE A 13 8.34 -66.08 4.53
CA PHE A 13 7.89 -66.28 5.91
C PHE A 13 6.44 -65.84 6.18
N GLY A 14 5.88 -64.93 5.38
CA GLY A 14 4.57 -64.32 5.64
C GLY A 14 3.42 -64.81 4.75
N ALA A 15 3.72 -65.29 3.53
CA ALA A 15 2.71 -65.71 2.57
C ALA A 15 2.31 -67.19 2.74
N ALA A 16 1.02 -67.47 2.93
CA ALA A 16 0.49 -68.83 2.95
C ALA A 16 0.47 -69.46 1.53
N GLU A 17 0.69 -70.76 1.42
CA GLU A 17 0.79 -71.48 0.12
C GLU A 17 -0.42 -71.27 -0.80
N ARG A 18 -1.64 -71.24 -0.24
CA ARG A 18 -2.86 -70.94 -1.01
C ARG A 18 -2.83 -69.53 -1.61
N ALA A 19 -2.34 -68.55 -0.85
CA ALA A 19 -2.24 -67.16 -1.31
C ALA A 19 -1.15 -67.01 -2.37
N LYS A 20 0.01 -67.66 -2.18
CA LYS A 20 1.09 -67.71 -3.18
C LYS A 20 0.59 -68.22 -4.53
N ALA A 21 -0.11 -69.36 -4.54
CA ALA A 21 -0.67 -69.94 -5.77
C ALA A 21 -1.67 -69.00 -6.48
N ALA A 22 -2.55 -68.35 -5.70
CA ALA A 22 -3.54 -67.41 -6.23
C ALA A 22 -2.88 -66.15 -6.81
N TRP A 23 -1.95 -65.53 -6.09
CA TRP A 23 -1.23 -64.34 -6.55
C TRP A 23 -0.38 -64.63 -7.79
N THR A 24 0.33 -65.75 -7.81
CA THR A 24 1.14 -66.17 -8.98
C THR A 24 0.27 -66.34 -10.21
N THR A 25 -0.88 -67.03 -10.08
CA THR A 25 -1.81 -67.24 -11.20
C THR A 25 -2.38 -65.92 -11.72
N ARG A 26 -2.77 -65.01 -10.81
CA ARG A 26 -3.30 -63.69 -11.17
C ARG A 26 -2.22 -62.83 -11.84
N ALA A 27 -1.01 -62.79 -11.31
CA ALA A 27 0.12 -62.03 -11.87
C ALA A 27 0.47 -62.52 -13.29
N ALA A 28 0.67 -63.82 -13.48
CA ALA A 28 0.96 -64.40 -14.79
C ALA A 28 -0.18 -64.19 -15.81
N SER A 29 -1.43 -64.23 -15.37
CA SER A 29 -2.58 -63.93 -16.25
C SER A 29 -2.61 -62.47 -16.67
N LEU A 30 -2.43 -61.55 -15.73
CA LEU A 30 -2.38 -60.12 -15.99
C LEU A 30 -1.18 -59.71 -16.86
N ALA A 31 -0.05 -60.42 -16.75
CA ALA A 31 1.09 -60.25 -17.63
C ALA A 31 0.72 -60.55 -19.10
N ARG A 32 0.03 -61.67 -19.36
CA ARG A 32 -0.46 -61.99 -20.71
C ARG A 32 -1.45 -60.95 -21.24
N VAL A 33 -2.31 -60.41 -20.36
CA VAL A 33 -3.22 -59.30 -20.73
C VAL A 33 -2.43 -58.04 -21.07
N ARG A 34 -1.39 -57.71 -20.28
CA ARG A 34 -0.49 -56.57 -20.55
C ARG A 34 0.17 -56.70 -21.91
N ASP A 35 0.68 -57.89 -22.24
CA ASP A 35 1.40 -58.11 -23.49
C ASP A 35 0.45 -58.07 -24.71
N ALA A 36 -0.80 -58.50 -24.56
CA ALA A 36 -1.79 -58.50 -25.63
C ALA A 36 -2.50 -57.15 -25.83
N PHE A 37 -2.77 -56.40 -24.75
CA PHE A 37 -3.68 -55.25 -24.77
C PHE A 37 -3.12 -53.98 -24.10
N GLY A 38 -1.88 -54.02 -23.60
CA GLY A 38 -1.31 -52.96 -22.78
C GLY A 38 -1.68 -53.08 -21.29
N PRO A 39 -1.05 -52.30 -20.40
CA PRO A 39 -1.10 -52.49 -18.95
C PRO A 39 -2.52 -52.29 -18.39
N PRO A 40 -3.19 -53.34 -17.86
CA PRO A 40 -4.53 -53.20 -17.31
C PRO A 40 -4.49 -52.57 -15.91
N ARG A 41 -5.53 -51.81 -15.54
CA ARG A 41 -5.70 -51.25 -14.18
C ARG A 41 -5.60 -52.31 -13.08
N ALA A 42 -6.05 -53.53 -13.36
CA ALA A 42 -5.98 -54.67 -12.44
C ALA A 42 -4.55 -55.04 -12.00
N MET A 43 -3.52 -54.71 -12.78
CA MET A 43 -2.12 -54.88 -12.34
C MET A 43 -1.77 -53.93 -11.20
N ALA A 44 -2.15 -52.66 -11.29
CA ALA A 44 -1.93 -51.70 -10.21
C ALA A 44 -2.72 -52.07 -8.94
N GLU A 45 -3.92 -52.64 -9.11
CA GLU A 45 -4.73 -53.13 -7.98
C GLU A 45 -4.08 -54.35 -7.31
N LEU A 46 -3.55 -55.30 -8.08
CA LEU A 46 -2.81 -56.45 -7.54
C LEU A 46 -1.50 -56.04 -6.88
N ALA A 47 -0.72 -55.12 -7.47
CA ALA A 47 0.48 -54.57 -6.83
C ALA A 47 0.16 -53.91 -5.49
N ARG A 48 -0.96 -53.18 -5.39
CA ARG A 48 -1.42 -52.58 -4.14
C ARG A 48 -1.83 -53.64 -3.12
N GLU A 49 -2.59 -54.66 -3.52
CA GLU A 49 -2.97 -55.79 -2.66
C GLU A 49 -1.73 -56.49 -2.08
N LEU A 50 -0.73 -56.79 -2.93
CA LEU A 50 0.53 -57.38 -2.50
C LEU A 50 1.31 -56.45 -1.57
N GLY A 51 1.35 -55.16 -1.87
CA GLY A 51 2.01 -54.16 -1.03
C GLY A 51 1.34 -53.99 0.35
N GLU A 52 0.02 -54.07 0.43
CA GLU A 52 -0.75 -54.07 1.68
C GLU A 52 -0.46 -55.33 2.51
N ALA A 53 -0.40 -56.51 1.87
CA ALA A 53 -0.05 -57.77 2.54
C ALA A 53 1.39 -57.76 3.08
N VAL A 54 2.35 -57.25 2.29
CA VAL A 54 3.74 -57.08 2.73
C VAL A 54 3.82 -56.14 3.93
N ARG A 55 3.13 -55.00 3.91
CA ARG A 55 3.12 -54.04 5.03
C ARG A 55 2.53 -54.66 6.29
N ALA A 56 1.37 -55.31 6.18
CA ALA A 56 0.70 -55.96 7.31
C ALA A 56 1.58 -57.05 7.96
N PHE A 57 2.34 -57.79 7.15
CA PHE A 57 3.31 -58.76 7.66
C PHE A 57 4.41 -58.08 8.49
N PHE A 58 5.03 -57.02 7.97
CA PHE A 58 6.10 -56.31 8.69
C PHE A 58 5.60 -55.60 9.95
N ASP A 59 4.38 -55.03 9.92
CA ASP A 59 3.73 -54.46 11.11
C ASP A 59 3.48 -55.52 12.18
N GLY A 60 3.16 -56.76 11.78
CA GLY A 60 2.92 -57.88 12.69
C GLY A 60 4.18 -58.50 13.29
N VAL A 61 5.28 -58.55 12.52
CA VAL A 61 6.58 -59.09 12.97
C VAL A 61 7.44 -58.04 13.70
N GLY A 62 7.05 -56.76 13.66
CA GLY A 62 7.80 -55.69 14.33
C GLY A 62 9.10 -55.29 13.62
N LEU A 63 9.24 -55.61 12.33
CA LEU A 63 10.40 -55.31 11.51
C LEU A 63 10.18 -54.05 10.67
N ALA A 64 10.95 -52.99 10.95
CA ALA A 64 10.83 -51.71 10.28
C ALA A 64 11.64 -51.66 8.96
N LEU A 65 11.11 -52.28 7.90
CA LEU A 65 11.71 -52.22 6.55
C LEU A 65 10.98 -51.27 5.59
N GLU A 66 11.72 -50.71 4.63
CA GLU A 66 11.11 -49.95 3.52
C GLU A 66 10.32 -50.91 2.61
N THR A 67 8.99 -50.88 2.72
CA THR A 67 8.07 -51.68 1.90
C THR A 67 7.60 -50.94 0.63
N GLU A 68 8.08 -49.70 0.42
CA GLU A 68 7.75 -48.92 -0.77
C GLU A 68 8.24 -49.66 -2.03
N PHE A 69 7.34 -49.91 -2.98
CA PHE A 69 7.51 -50.75 -4.19
C PHE A 69 7.58 -52.27 -4.02
N ALA A 70 7.52 -52.82 -2.81
CA ALA A 70 7.61 -54.28 -2.61
C ALA A 70 6.50 -55.06 -3.36
N GLY A 71 5.27 -54.52 -3.37
CA GLY A 71 4.15 -55.13 -4.10
C GLY A 71 4.27 -55.03 -5.63
N GLU A 72 4.79 -53.92 -6.16
CA GLU A 72 5.08 -53.77 -7.60
C GLU A 72 6.19 -54.72 -8.03
N TYR A 73 7.26 -54.82 -7.24
CA TYR A 73 8.33 -55.78 -7.49
C TYR A 73 7.82 -57.22 -7.45
N LEU A 74 7.07 -57.60 -6.42
CA LEU A 74 6.53 -58.95 -6.28
C LEU A 74 5.58 -59.30 -7.42
N LEU A 75 4.76 -58.34 -7.89
CA LEU A 75 3.93 -58.54 -9.07
C LEU A 75 4.78 -58.89 -10.31
N GLU A 76 5.86 -58.14 -10.58
CA GLU A 76 6.71 -58.37 -11.75
C GLU A 76 7.48 -59.71 -11.68
N GLU A 77 7.99 -60.09 -10.51
CA GLU A 77 8.66 -61.40 -10.34
C GLU A 77 7.67 -62.58 -10.49
N LEU A 78 6.41 -62.41 -10.09
CA LEU A 78 5.37 -63.43 -10.27
C LEU A 78 4.78 -63.45 -11.69
N ALA A 79 4.96 -62.38 -12.45
CA ALA A 79 4.38 -62.19 -13.78
C ALA A 79 5.19 -62.83 -14.91
N VAL A 80 6.51 -62.95 -14.75
CA VAL A 80 7.46 -63.25 -15.85
C VAL A 80 8.39 -64.42 -15.50
N ALA A 81 8.92 -65.09 -16.52
CA ALA A 81 9.96 -66.11 -16.38
C ALA A 81 11.38 -65.49 -16.43
N PRO A 82 12.40 -66.09 -15.80
CA PRO A 82 12.39 -67.36 -15.07
C PRO A 82 11.66 -67.27 -13.72
N ALA A 83 11.06 -68.38 -13.29
CA ALA A 83 10.43 -68.45 -11.98
C ALA A 83 11.48 -68.33 -10.87
N GLY A 84 11.23 -67.46 -9.91
CA GLY A 84 12.13 -67.19 -8.79
C GLY A 84 12.26 -65.70 -8.52
N PHE A 85 13.25 -65.33 -7.73
CA PHE A 85 13.55 -63.95 -7.40
C PHE A 85 14.91 -63.54 -7.94
N VAL A 86 14.97 -62.37 -8.56
CA VAL A 86 16.25 -61.81 -9.00
C VAL A 86 17.20 -61.62 -7.82
N ALA A 87 18.47 -61.97 -8.02
CA ALA A 87 19.56 -61.56 -7.14
C ALA A 87 20.57 -60.72 -7.93
N SER A 88 20.79 -59.50 -7.44
CA SER A 88 21.71 -58.53 -8.05
C SER A 88 23.15 -59.03 -7.99
N ALA A 89 23.95 -58.66 -9.00
CA ALA A 89 25.39 -58.89 -8.97
C ALA A 89 26.07 -58.25 -7.75
N GLY A 90 25.54 -57.11 -7.26
CA GLY A 90 26.05 -56.41 -6.07
C GLY A 90 25.84 -57.21 -4.78
N ALA A 91 24.60 -57.68 -4.54
CA ALA A 91 24.27 -58.49 -3.37
C ALA A 91 25.01 -59.84 -3.39
N ARG A 92 25.14 -60.48 -4.57
CA ARG A 92 25.99 -61.67 -4.70
C ARG A 92 27.44 -61.40 -4.38
N ALA A 93 28.01 -60.30 -4.87
CA ALA A 93 29.40 -59.95 -4.59
C ALA A 93 29.65 -59.74 -3.09
N VAL A 94 28.67 -59.23 -2.34
CA VAL A 94 28.74 -59.14 -0.87
C VAL A 94 28.81 -60.53 -0.25
N LEU A 95 27.85 -61.40 -0.59
CA LEU A 95 27.76 -62.77 -0.03
C LEU A 95 28.91 -63.69 -0.44
N ASP A 96 29.42 -63.54 -1.67
CA ASP A 96 30.57 -64.28 -2.18
C ASP A 96 31.86 -63.88 -1.47
N LYS A 97 31.99 -62.62 -1.05
CA LYS A 97 33.17 -62.15 -0.31
C LYS A 97 33.08 -62.43 1.18
N PHE A 98 31.89 -62.58 1.74
CA PHE A 98 31.61 -62.91 3.15
C PHE A 98 31.98 -64.36 3.55
N ARG A 99 33.00 -64.96 2.92
CA ARG A 99 33.41 -66.38 3.11
C ARG A 99 34.14 -66.67 4.43
N LEU A 100 34.55 -65.64 5.16
CA LEU A 100 35.18 -65.78 6.48
C LEU A 100 34.07 -66.00 7.51
N ASP A 101 33.92 -67.23 7.97
CA ASP A 101 33.09 -67.62 9.12
C ASP A 101 31.58 -67.90 8.90
N ARG A 102 31.22 -68.43 7.71
CA ARG A 102 29.82 -68.84 7.41
C ARG A 102 29.25 -69.92 8.36
N ARG A 103 30.08 -70.70 9.06
CA ARG A 103 29.60 -71.79 9.93
C ARG A 103 29.07 -71.27 11.26
N SER A 104 29.87 -70.47 11.99
CA SER A 104 29.44 -69.84 13.25
C SER A 104 28.23 -68.94 13.01
N PHE A 105 28.26 -68.14 11.95
CA PHE A 105 27.14 -67.28 11.58
C PHE A 105 25.85 -68.05 11.26
N ALA A 106 25.94 -69.18 10.54
CA ALA A 106 24.76 -70.01 10.25
C ALA A 106 24.24 -70.75 11.51
N GLU A 107 25.13 -71.17 12.40
CA GLU A 107 24.77 -71.74 13.71
C GLU A 107 24.05 -70.70 14.58
N ASP A 108 24.57 -69.48 14.65
CA ASP A 108 23.98 -68.37 15.40
C ASP A 108 22.60 -67.97 14.84
N LEU A 109 22.45 -67.90 13.51
CA LEU A 109 21.15 -67.66 12.87
C LEU A 109 20.15 -68.79 13.14
N GLY A 110 20.61 -70.04 13.16
CA GLY A 110 19.79 -71.22 13.45
C GLY A 110 19.34 -71.29 14.91
N ALA A 111 20.07 -70.66 15.83
CA ALA A 111 19.75 -70.63 17.26
C ALA A 111 18.66 -69.60 17.63
N LEU A 112 18.34 -68.66 16.73
CA LEU A 112 17.29 -67.67 16.91
C LEU A 112 15.97 -68.18 16.37
N ASP A 113 14.85 -68.01 17.08
CA ASP A 113 13.53 -68.44 16.62
C ASP A 113 12.76 -67.34 15.87
N ASP A 114 12.94 -66.08 16.27
CA ASP A 114 12.22 -64.94 15.69
C ASP A 114 12.90 -64.42 14.41
N LEU A 115 12.07 -64.06 13.41
CA LEU A 115 12.56 -63.50 12.16
C LEU A 115 13.17 -62.11 12.38
N ALA A 116 12.66 -61.33 13.34
CA ALA A 116 13.21 -60.01 13.62
C ALA A 116 14.65 -60.10 14.14
N ASP A 117 14.89 -61.02 15.09
CA ASP A 117 16.21 -61.29 15.64
C ASP A 117 17.18 -61.83 14.58
N ARG A 118 16.73 -62.79 13.75
CA ARG A 118 17.52 -63.32 12.63
C ARG A 118 17.90 -62.22 11.64
N HIS A 119 16.96 -61.34 11.32
CA HIS A 119 17.20 -60.20 10.44
C HIS A 119 18.22 -59.24 11.03
N GLN A 120 18.06 -58.85 12.30
CA GLN A 120 18.98 -57.95 12.97
C GLN A 120 20.40 -58.51 13.03
N LEU A 121 20.55 -59.81 13.33
CA LEU A 121 21.84 -60.48 13.36
C LEU A 121 22.48 -60.52 11.97
N ALA A 122 21.74 -60.94 10.94
CA ALA A 122 22.25 -61.00 9.57
C ALA A 122 22.66 -59.62 9.03
N GLU A 123 21.86 -58.60 9.31
CA GLU A 123 22.18 -57.22 8.95
C GLU A 123 23.43 -56.73 9.68
N ALA A 124 23.57 -56.99 10.98
CA ALA A 124 24.73 -56.55 11.76
C ALA A 124 26.04 -57.15 11.24
N TRP A 125 26.05 -58.44 10.94
CA TRP A 125 27.23 -59.13 10.39
C TRP A 125 27.58 -58.63 8.99
N LEU A 126 26.61 -58.58 8.08
CA LEU A 126 26.85 -58.15 6.70
C LEU A 126 27.22 -56.67 6.59
N ARG A 127 26.63 -55.81 7.43
CA ARG A 127 26.98 -54.39 7.52
C ARG A 127 28.43 -54.22 8.01
N SER A 128 28.80 -54.87 9.11
CA SER A 128 30.16 -54.81 9.65
C SER A 128 31.19 -55.29 8.62
N PHE A 129 30.87 -56.37 7.90
CA PHE A 129 31.72 -56.86 6.83
C PHE A 129 31.84 -55.88 5.65
N ALA A 130 30.73 -55.28 5.21
CA ALA A 130 30.74 -54.32 4.11
C ALA A 130 31.55 -53.06 4.47
N GLU A 131 31.46 -52.59 5.72
CA GLU A 131 32.25 -51.45 6.22
C GLU A 131 33.76 -51.76 6.21
N VAL A 132 34.17 -52.93 6.69
CA VAL A 132 35.59 -53.35 6.70
C VAL A 132 36.15 -53.55 5.29
N THR A 133 35.34 -54.06 4.37
CA THR A 133 35.78 -54.39 2.99
C THR A 133 35.54 -53.29 1.97
N GLY A 134 34.93 -52.18 2.37
CA GLY A 134 34.59 -51.06 1.48
C GLY A 134 33.52 -51.41 0.43
N LEU A 135 32.67 -52.40 0.70
CA LEU A 135 31.55 -52.75 -0.17
C LEU A 135 30.39 -51.76 0.00
N PRO A 136 29.63 -51.47 -1.08
CA PRO A 136 28.56 -50.49 -1.03
C PRO A 136 27.41 -50.96 -0.12
N ALA A 137 27.07 -50.15 0.88
CA ALA A 137 25.99 -50.43 1.83
C ALA A 137 24.59 -50.53 1.16
N ASP A 138 24.42 -49.94 -0.03
CA ASP A 138 23.17 -49.97 -0.78
C ASP A 138 22.68 -51.39 -1.13
N GLU A 139 23.61 -52.36 -1.21
CA GLU A 139 23.29 -53.75 -1.57
C GLU A 139 22.90 -54.62 -0.35
N LEU A 140 23.11 -54.11 0.87
CA LEU A 140 22.91 -54.87 2.11
C LEU A 140 21.48 -55.39 2.32
N PRO A 141 20.41 -54.61 2.09
CA PRO A 141 19.06 -55.12 2.30
C PRO A 141 18.77 -56.38 1.48
N GLU A 142 19.23 -56.41 0.22
CA GLU A 142 19.05 -57.55 -0.66
C GLU A 142 19.94 -58.73 -0.26
N ALA A 143 21.19 -58.48 0.16
CA ALA A 143 22.09 -59.53 0.65
C ALA A 143 21.53 -60.21 1.93
N VAL A 144 20.98 -59.44 2.87
CA VAL A 144 20.33 -59.95 4.09
C VAL A 144 19.15 -60.85 3.72
N ALA A 145 18.28 -60.40 2.82
CA ALA A 145 17.14 -61.22 2.37
C ALA A 145 17.56 -62.46 1.58
N ILE A 146 18.67 -62.41 0.82
CA ILE A 146 19.22 -63.59 0.15
C ILE A 146 19.70 -64.63 1.18
N GLU A 147 20.38 -64.18 2.23
CA GLU A 147 20.92 -65.08 3.26
C GLU A 147 19.82 -65.71 4.12
N LEU A 148 18.75 -64.98 4.41
CA LEU A 148 17.66 -65.47 5.27
C LEU A 148 16.62 -66.31 4.53
N CYS A 149 16.44 -66.12 3.21
CA CYS A 149 15.37 -66.76 2.46
C CYS A 149 15.89 -67.84 1.50
N ASP A 150 15.47 -69.09 1.74
CA ASP A 150 15.63 -70.21 0.80
C ASP A 150 14.52 -70.16 -0.26
N LEU A 151 14.78 -69.43 -1.34
CA LEU A 151 13.85 -69.22 -2.46
C LEU A 151 14.56 -69.52 -3.79
N PRO A 152 13.84 -69.99 -4.83
CA PRO A 152 14.39 -70.10 -6.18
C PRO A 152 14.88 -68.72 -6.67
N ARG A 153 16.08 -68.67 -7.26
CA ARG A 153 16.75 -67.42 -7.64
C ARG A 153 17.36 -67.48 -9.03
N TYR A 154 17.47 -66.32 -9.67
CA TYR A 154 18.20 -66.14 -10.92
C TYR A 154 19.05 -64.87 -10.91
N ASP A 155 20.08 -64.85 -11.75
CA ASP A 155 21.09 -63.80 -11.78
C ASP A 155 20.69 -62.63 -12.68
N SER A 156 20.92 -61.40 -12.22
CA SER A 156 20.87 -60.21 -13.07
C SER A 156 22.13 -59.37 -12.94
N SER A 157 22.76 -59.13 -14.09
CA SER A 157 23.92 -58.25 -14.26
C SER A 157 23.55 -56.85 -14.74
N ALA A 158 22.27 -56.46 -14.64
CA ALA A 158 21.80 -55.15 -15.07
C ALA A 158 22.52 -54.01 -14.35
N THR A 159 23.06 -53.05 -15.11
CA THR A 159 23.73 -51.87 -14.56
C THR A 159 22.70 -50.85 -14.07
N LEU A 160 22.71 -50.55 -12.77
CA LEU A 160 21.77 -49.62 -12.13
C LEU A 160 22.34 -48.20 -11.97
N VAL A 161 23.63 -48.02 -12.23
CA VAL A 161 24.35 -46.75 -12.02
C VAL A 161 24.80 -46.23 -13.37
N THR A 162 24.49 -44.97 -13.66
CA THR A 162 25.00 -44.25 -14.82
C THR A 162 25.38 -42.82 -14.43
N THR A 163 26.24 -42.19 -15.21
CA THR A 163 26.58 -40.78 -15.03
C THR A 163 25.96 -39.98 -16.16
N VAL A 164 25.23 -38.93 -15.81
CA VAL A 164 24.70 -37.98 -16.79
C VAL A 164 25.59 -36.75 -16.79
N ASP A 165 26.22 -36.49 -17.94
CA ASP A 165 27.12 -35.37 -18.15
C ASP A 165 26.44 -34.19 -18.85
N GLY A 166 27.15 -33.06 -18.93
CA GLY A 166 26.70 -31.88 -19.66
C GLY A 166 25.59 -31.07 -18.99
N LEU A 167 25.26 -31.37 -17.72
CA LEU A 167 24.20 -30.71 -16.97
C LEU A 167 24.55 -29.25 -16.69
N LEU A 168 23.62 -28.37 -17.03
CA LEU A 168 23.67 -26.93 -16.74
C LEU A 168 22.73 -26.63 -15.57
N GLY A 169 23.28 -26.43 -14.37
CA GLY A 169 22.48 -26.07 -13.20
C GLY A 169 23.29 -26.01 -11.91
N ALA A 170 22.79 -25.27 -10.92
CA ALA A 170 23.40 -25.10 -9.61
C ALA A 170 22.80 -26.03 -8.53
N HIS A 171 22.19 -27.15 -8.95
CA HIS A 171 21.57 -28.07 -8.01
C HIS A 171 22.64 -28.79 -7.16
N PRO A 172 22.46 -28.98 -5.84
CA PRO A 172 23.48 -29.61 -4.96
C PRO A 172 23.94 -31.02 -5.34
N ARG A 173 23.22 -31.72 -6.22
CA ARG A 173 23.56 -33.06 -6.74
C ARG A 173 24.35 -33.03 -8.05
N ILE A 174 24.53 -31.84 -8.65
CA ILE A 174 25.33 -31.65 -9.86
C ILE A 174 26.72 -31.23 -9.42
N THR A 175 27.71 -32.05 -9.72
CA THR A 175 29.12 -31.79 -9.40
C THR A 175 29.90 -31.84 -10.71
N GLY A 176 30.61 -30.75 -11.05
CA GLY A 176 31.41 -30.70 -12.28
C GLY A 176 30.60 -30.86 -13.58
N ARG A 177 29.34 -30.40 -13.61
CA ARG A 177 28.36 -30.59 -14.73
C ARG A 177 27.94 -32.05 -14.95
N SER A 178 28.17 -32.90 -13.97
CA SER A 178 27.78 -34.31 -14.01
C SER A 178 26.94 -34.67 -12.78
N MET A 179 26.09 -35.67 -12.93
CA MET A 179 25.31 -36.24 -11.84
C MET A 179 25.27 -37.76 -11.98
N THR A 180 25.69 -38.47 -10.94
CA THR A 180 25.51 -39.91 -10.85
C THR A 180 24.04 -40.22 -10.56
N LEU A 181 23.44 -41.02 -11.45
CA LEU A 181 22.10 -41.55 -11.32
C LEU A 181 22.17 -43.03 -10.97
N ARG A 182 21.63 -43.37 -9.81
CA ARG A 182 21.30 -44.75 -9.45
C ARG A 182 19.79 -44.94 -9.65
N LEU A 183 19.40 -45.91 -10.46
CA LEU A 183 18.01 -46.03 -10.96
C LEU A 183 17.00 -46.27 -9.84
N ASP A 184 17.28 -47.20 -8.94
CA ASP A 184 16.47 -47.52 -7.76
C ASP A 184 16.31 -46.32 -6.81
N GLU A 185 17.42 -45.66 -6.45
CA GLU A 185 17.42 -44.46 -5.61
C GLU A 185 16.63 -43.32 -6.27
N THR A 186 16.82 -43.10 -7.57
CA THR A 186 16.18 -42.01 -8.30
C THR A 186 14.67 -42.23 -8.41
N LEU A 187 14.24 -43.44 -8.74
CA LEU A 187 12.82 -43.79 -8.79
C LEU A 187 12.17 -43.62 -7.43
N ALA A 188 12.77 -44.15 -6.36
CA ALA A 188 12.23 -44.00 -5.01
C ALA A 188 12.19 -42.54 -4.54
N ARG A 189 13.27 -41.78 -4.74
CA ARG A 189 13.31 -40.36 -4.36
C ARG A 189 12.27 -39.54 -5.11
N THR A 190 12.18 -39.68 -6.43
CA THR A 190 11.23 -38.90 -7.24
C THR A 190 9.78 -39.29 -7.00
N HIS A 191 9.52 -40.55 -6.70
CA HIS A 191 8.21 -41.01 -6.27
C HIS A 191 7.78 -40.34 -4.95
N ARG A 192 8.62 -40.43 -3.90
CA ARG A 192 8.38 -39.73 -2.62
C ARG A 192 8.24 -38.22 -2.80
N PHE A 193 9.07 -37.61 -3.64
CA PHE A 193 8.97 -36.19 -3.96
C PHE A 193 7.60 -35.84 -4.56
N ARG A 194 7.13 -36.63 -5.54
CA ARG A 194 5.85 -36.40 -6.22
C ARG A 194 4.64 -36.68 -5.31
N ARG A 195 4.68 -37.74 -4.50
CA ARG A 195 3.57 -38.16 -3.63
C ARG A 195 3.45 -37.27 -2.39
N ASP A 196 4.58 -36.93 -1.77
CA ASP A 196 4.59 -36.34 -0.43
C ASP A 196 4.99 -34.86 -0.48
N ARG A 197 6.16 -34.55 -1.07
CA ARG A 197 6.72 -33.19 -1.03
C ARG A 197 5.95 -32.19 -1.89
N VAL A 198 5.57 -32.55 -3.12
CA VAL A 198 4.85 -31.64 -4.03
C VAL A 198 3.48 -31.26 -3.49
N PRO A 199 2.61 -32.21 -3.06
CA PRO A 199 1.33 -31.86 -2.44
C PRO A 199 1.49 -31.11 -1.12
N GLY A 200 2.44 -31.53 -0.27
CA GLY A 200 2.73 -30.84 1.00
C GLY A 200 3.15 -29.38 0.80
N TYR A 201 4.02 -29.10 -0.18
CA TYR A 201 4.43 -27.73 -0.51
C TYR A 201 3.27 -26.90 -1.04
N ARG A 202 2.43 -27.47 -1.91
CA ARG A 202 1.22 -26.80 -2.41
C ARG A 202 0.24 -26.50 -1.28
N ASP A 203 0.05 -27.43 -0.34
CA ASP A 203 -0.81 -27.22 0.82
C ASP A 203 -0.28 -26.13 1.74
N TYR A 204 1.03 -26.15 2.02
CA TYR A 204 1.72 -25.08 2.74
C TYR A 204 1.50 -23.71 2.07
N GLN A 205 1.73 -23.60 0.75
CA GLN A 205 1.53 -22.35 0.02
C GLN A 205 0.08 -21.86 0.13
N ARG A 206 -0.91 -22.75 -0.01
CA ARG A 206 -2.32 -22.39 0.14
C ARG A 206 -2.62 -21.86 1.54
N ARG A 207 -2.22 -22.58 2.59
CA ARG A 207 -2.44 -22.17 3.99
C ARG A 207 -1.76 -20.86 4.32
N ARG A 208 -0.51 -20.70 3.90
CA ARG A 208 0.25 -19.45 4.08
C ARG A 208 -0.45 -18.28 3.39
N ASN A 209 -0.85 -18.45 2.13
CA ASN A 209 -1.52 -17.38 1.38
C ASN A 209 -2.89 -17.04 1.98
N ALA A 210 -3.65 -18.04 2.44
CA ALA A 210 -4.93 -17.83 3.13
C ALA A 210 -4.76 -17.04 4.43
N LEU A 211 -3.74 -17.39 5.24
CA LEU A 211 -3.40 -16.65 6.45
C LEU A 211 -3.00 -15.21 6.15
N VAL A 212 -2.11 -14.99 5.19
CA VAL A 212 -1.68 -13.63 4.80
C VAL A 212 -2.85 -12.81 4.28
N ALA A 213 -3.76 -13.39 3.49
CA ALA A 213 -4.95 -12.71 3.01
C ALA A 213 -5.91 -12.33 4.14
N ALA A 214 -6.20 -13.26 5.06
CA ALA A 214 -7.08 -13.00 6.20
C ALA A 214 -6.53 -11.91 7.12
N GLU A 215 -5.22 -11.94 7.43
CA GLU A 215 -4.60 -10.89 8.24
C GLU A 215 -4.52 -9.54 7.51
N SER A 216 -4.31 -9.54 6.19
CA SER A 216 -4.31 -8.31 5.39
C SER A 216 -5.68 -7.63 5.38
N GLU A 217 -6.76 -8.42 5.33
CA GLU A 217 -8.14 -7.94 5.41
C GLU A 217 -8.48 -7.45 6.82
N ARG A 218 -8.14 -8.23 7.86
CA ARG A 218 -8.33 -7.84 9.27
C ARG A 218 -7.66 -6.51 9.60
N LEU A 219 -6.43 -6.31 9.12
CA LEU A 219 -5.66 -5.08 9.31
C LEU A 219 -5.99 -3.99 8.27
N ARG A 220 -6.90 -4.24 7.32
CA ARG A 220 -7.33 -3.30 6.28
C ARG A 220 -6.15 -2.66 5.51
N LEU A 221 -5.09 -3.42 5.26
CA LEU A 221 -3.82 -2.90 4.69
C LEU A 221 -4.00 -2.18 3.35
N ALA A 222 -5.02 -2.57 2.57
CA ALA A 222 -5.35 -1.92 1.31
C ALA A 222 -5.77 -0.46 1.45
N GLU A 223 -6.29 -0.05 2.61
CA GLU A 223 -6.72 1.33 2.88
C GLU A 223 -5.54 2.27 3.17
N TYR A 224 -4.44 1.72 3.70
CA TYR A 224 -3.25 2.50 4.04
C TYR A 224 -2.20 2.53 2.93
N ARG A 225 -2.51 1.93 1.78
CA ARG A 225 -1.66 2.03 0.60
C ARG A 225 -1.85 3.42 -0.03
N PRO A 226 -0.79 4.23 -0.19
CA PRO A 226 -0.91 5.53 -0.85
C PRO A 226 -1.47 5.37 -2.27
N LYS A 227 -2.50 6.13 -2.62
CA LYS A 227 -3.11 6.16 -3.94
C LYS A 227 -2.84 7.51 -4.57
N VAL A 228 -1.66 7.66 -5.18
CA VAL A 228 -1.37 8.87 -5.96
C VAL A 228 -2.40 8.97 -7.08
N MET A 229 -3.23 10.01 -7.04
CA MET A 229 -4.28 10.23 -8.03
C MET A 229 -3.65 10.36 -9.41
N SER A 230 -4.30 9.81 -10.44
CA SER A 230 -3.88 9.97 -11.83
C SER A 230 -3.83 11.43 -12.28
N ALA A 231 -4.61 12.31 -11.62
CA ALA A 231 -4.66 13.75 -11.86
C ALA A 231 -3.58 14.54 -11.09
N PHE A 232 -2.75 13.90 -10.25
CA PHE A 232 -1.69 14.61 -9.54
C PHE A 232 -0.54 14.95 -10.50
N VAL A 233 -0.29 16.24 -10.68
CA VAL A 233 0.84 16.74 -11.47
C VAL A 233 1.92 17.22 -10.51
N ARG A 234 3.07 16.53 -10.53
CA ARG A 234 4.29 17.02 -9.88
C ARG A 234 4.73 18.28 -10.61
N ASN A 235 4.41 19.43 -10.05
CA ASN A 235 4.63 20.74 -10.67
C ASN A 235 5.90 21.43 -10.14
N ARG A 236 6.32 22.53 -10.76
CA ARG A 236 7.55 23.25 -10.36
C ARG A 236 7.49 23.78 -8.93
N LEU A 237 6.33 24.26 -8.48
CA LEU A 237 6.16 24.73 -7.11
C LEU A 237 6.44 23.61 -6.08
N LEU A 238 5.98 22.39 -6.36
CA LEU A 238 6.29 21.25 -5.50
C LEU A 238 7.79 20.96 -5.47
N ASP A 239 8.45 20.99 -6.62
CA ASP A 239 9.86 20.63 -6.75
C ASP A 239 10.81 21.66 -6.15
N GLU A 240 10.55 22.94 -6.40
CA GLU A 240 11.45 24.03 -6.01
C GLU A 240 11.16 24.57 -4.62
N VAL A 241 9.94 24.38 -4.09
CA VAL A 241 9.51 24.99 -2.83
C VAL A 241 9.05 23.94 -1.83
N TYR A 242 7.99 23.18 -2.10
CA TYR A 242 7.37 22.36 -1.04
C TYR A 242 8.16 21.10 -0.67
N LEU A 243 8.72 20.37 -1.64
CA LEU A 243 9.49 19.15 -1.36
C LEU A 243 10.78 19.41 -0.57
N PRO A 244 11.58 20.46 -0.86
CA PRO A 244 12.71 20.82 -0.01
C PRO A 244 12.33 21.07 1.45
N LEU A 245 11.27 21.85 1.69
CA LEU A 245 10.81 22.20 3.04
C LEU A 245 10.37 20.96 3.84
N ILE A 246 9.56 20.10 3.22
CA ILE A 246 9.02 18.90 3.86
C ILE A 246 10.11 17.83 4.01
N GLY A 247 11.02 17.75 3.02
CA GLY A 247 12.10 16.76 2.97
C GLY A 247 13.04 16.85 4.16
N ASP A 248 13.44 18.05 4.56
CA ASP A 248 14.32 18.27 5.72
C ASP A 248 13.66 17.79 7.02
N ASN A 249 12.37 18.04 7.20
CA ASN A 249 11.64 17.56 8.36
C ASN A 249 11.50 16.03 8.36
N LEU A 250 11.09 15.44 7.24
CA LEU A 250 10.94 13.99 7.12
C LEU A 250 12.28 13.26 7.28
N ALA A 251 13.39 13.84 6.83
CA ALA A 251 14.73 13.30 7.06
C ALA A 251 15.07 13.25 8.56
N LYS A 252 14.68 14.27 9.34
CA LYS A 252 14.83 14.25 10.81
C LYS A 252 13.95 13.18 11.45
N GLN A 253 12.69 13.03 11.02
CA GLN A 253 11.78 12.06 11.63
C GLN A 253 12.11 10.60 11.29
N LEU A 254 12.44 10.32 10.02
CA LEU A 254 12.66 8.96 9.51
C LEU A 254 14.12 8.49 9.66
N GLY A 255 15.04 9.42 9.91
CA GLY A 255 16.49 9.21 9.83
C GLY A 255 17.02 9.32 8.40
N ALA A 256 18.14 10.03 8.24
CA ALA A 256 18.79 10.18 6.94
C ALA A 256 19.34 8.84 6.41
N THR A 257 19.29 8.66 5.09
CA THR A 257 19.91 7.52 4.38
C THR A 257 21.33 7.93 3.97
N GLY A 258 22.37 7.28 4.50
CA GLY A 258 23.79 7.54 4.17
C GLY A 258 24.72 7.56 5.40
N ASP A 259 26.01 7.89 5.18
CA ASP A 259 27.08 7.89 6.20
C ASP A 259 26.92 8.98 7.28
N ALA A 260 26.02 9.95 7.07
CA ALA A 260 25.63 10.95 8.07
C ALA A 260 24.42 10.47 8.90
N LYS A 261 24.55 9.32 9.58
CA LYS A 261 23.53 8.82 10.53
C LYS A 261 23.43 9.77 11.73
N ARG A 262 22.59 10.79 11.60
CA ARG A 262 22.05 11.51 12.76
C ARG A 262 21.15 10.56 13.53
N THR A 263 21.54 10.24 14.76
CA THR A 263 20.81 9.32 15.67
C THR A 263 19.65 9.98 16.40
N ASP A 264 19.49 11.30 16.26
CA ASP A 264 18.47 12.13 16.89
C ASP A 264 17.21 12.25 16.01
N GLN A 265 16.53 11.12 15.79
CA GLN A 265 15.22 11.15 15.16
C GLN A 265 14.22 11.90 16.03
N SER A 266 13.72 13.03 15.52
CA SER A 266 12.85 13.96 16.24
C SER A 266 12.02 14.79 15.26
N GLY A 267 11.03 15.49 15.79
CA GLY A 267 10.18 16.39 15.02
C GLY A 267 8.81 15.83 14.68
N LEU A 268 7.92 16.77 14.41
CA LEU A 268 6.57 16.59 13.88
C LEU A 268 6.36 17.71 12.87
N LEU A 269 5.82 17.41 11.69
CA LEU A 269 5.54 18.40 10.66
C LEU A 269 4.14 18.96 10.85
N LEU A 270 3.99 20.29 10.92
CA LEU A 270 2.69 20.95 10.96
C LEU A 270 2.52 21.85 9.73
N LEU A 271 1.67 21.41 8.79
CA LEU A 271 1.37 22.14 7.56
C LEU A 271 0.10 22.97 7.72
N ILE A 272 0.25 24.29 7.68
CA ILE A 272 -0.86 25.23 7.63
C ILE A 272 -0.97 25.76 6.21
N SER A 273 -2.16 25.75 5.64
CA SER A 273 -2.40 26.51 4.41
C SER A 273 -3.90 26.75 4.22
N PRO A 274 -4.30 27.71 3.37
CA PRO A 274 -5.70 27.83 2.99
C PRO A 274 -6.26 26.53 2.37
N PRO A 275 -7.58 26.35 2.38
CA PRO A 275 -8.23 25.19 1.77
C PRO A 275 -7.86 25.02 0.29
N GLY A 276 -7.66 23.77 -0.13
CA GLY A 276 -7.48 23.44 -1.54
C GLY A 276 -6.10 23.74 -2.16
N TYR A 277 -5.07 23.91 -1.31
CA TYR A 277 -3.65 24.02 -1.70
C TYR A 277 -2.93 22.66 -1.89
N GLY A 278 -3.66 21.54 -1.83
CA GLY A 278 -3.12 20.21 -2.10
C GLY A 278 -2.29 19.58 -0.98
N LYS A 279 -2.43 20.00 0.28
CA LYS A 279 -1.69 19.45 1.45
C LYS A 279 -1.77 17.92 1.53
N THR A 280 -2.99 17.39 1.53
CA THR A 280 -3.26 15.94 1.59
C THR A 280 -2.61 15.21 0.43
N THR A 281 -2.80 15.71 -0.79
CA THR A 281 -2.28 15.08 -2.02
C THR A 281 -0.75 15.09 -2.04
N LEU A 282 -0.12 16.17 -1.56
CA LEU A 282 1.32 16.27 -1.41
C LEU A 282 1.84 15.23 -0.41
N MET A 283 1.22 15.10 0.76
CA MET A 283 1.67 14.13 1.76
C MET A 283 1.47 12.68 1.30
N GLU A 284 0.38 12.40 0.60
CA GLU A 284 0.13 11.08 0.00
C GLU A 284 1.15 10.75 -1.11
N TYR A 285 1.49 11.73 -1.96
CA TYR A 285 2.56 11.60 -2.95
C TYR A 285 3.91 11.30 -2.29
N VAL A 286 4.25 12.03 -1.22
CA VAL A 286 5.50 11.82 -0.48
C VAL A 286 5.53 10.43 0.15
N ALA A 287 4.44 9.98 0.79
CA ALA A 287 4.35 8.63 1.34
C ALA A 287 4.57 7.56 0.28
N SER A 288 3.94 7.71 -0.90
CA SER A 288 4.10 6.81 -2.04
C SER A 288 5.56 6.74 -2.51
N ARG A 289 6.23 7.89 -2.65
CA ARG A 289 7.64 7.95 -3.10
C ARG A 289 8.61 7.38 -2.07
N LEU A 290 8.32 7.52 -0.79
CA LEU A 290 9.16 6.98 0.30
C LEU A 290 8.84 5.52 0.65
N GLY A 291 7.82 4.92 0.02
CA GLY A 291 7.37 3.56 0.30
C GLY A 291 6.77 3.39 1.70
N LEU A 292 6.21 4.45 2.28
CA LEU A 292 5.61 4.45 3.62
C LEU A 292 4.14 4.00 3.54
N VAL A 293 3.69 3.31 4.58
CA VAL A 293 2.26 3.10 4.85
C VAL A 293 1.66 4.46 5.22
N PHE A 294 0.62 4.90 4.51
CA PHE A 294 0.00 6.20 4.71
C PHE A 294 -1.28 6.05 5.55
N VAL A 295 -1.18 6.39 6.83
CA VAL A 295 -2.32 6.33 7.75
C VAL A 295 -2.93 7.72 7.84
N LYS A 296 -3.96 7.95 7.01
CA LYS A 296 -4.73 9.19 7.01
C LYS A 296 -5.84 9.15 8.06
N VAL A 297 -5.80 10.12 8.96
CA VAL A 297 -6.80 10.36 10.00
C VAL A 297 -7.56 11.64 9.64
N ASN A 298 -8.89 11.58 9.61
CA ASN A 298 -9.74 12.70 9.22
C ASN A 298 -10.18 13.53 10.43
N GLY A 299 -9.75 14.78 10.50
CA GLY A 299 -10.09 15.70 11.60
C GLY A 299 -11.59 15.91 11.80
N PRO A 300 -12.39 16.23 10.76
CA PRO A 300 -13.84 16.34 10.87
C PRO A 300 -14.53 15.09 11.44
N ALA A 301 -14.07 13.90 11.06
CA ALA A 301 -14.59 12.63 11.55
C ALA A 301 -14.20 12.34 13.02
N LEU A 302 -13.04 12.79 13.48
CA LEU A 302 -12.70 12.80 14.91
C LEU A 302 -13.57 13.78 15.69
N GLY A 303 -13.77 14.98 15.15
CA GLY A 303 -14.47 16.07 15.80
C GLY A 303 -13.77 16.60 17.06
N ASN A 304 -14.45 17.53 17.75
CA ASN A 304 -13.92 18.16 18.97
C ASN A 304 -14.20 17.34 20.24
N GLY A 305 -15.00 16.27 20.15
CA GLY A 305 -15.37 15.44 21.30
C GLY A 305 -14.32 14.40 21.70
N VAL A 306 -13.42 14.04 20.78
CA VAL A 306 -12.32 13.09 21.04
C VAL A 306 -11.18 13.82 21.72
N THR A 307 -10.82 13.42 22.93
CA THR A 307 -9.73 14.04 23.73
C THR A 307 -8.63 13.05 24.13
N SER A 308 -8.81 11.76 23.85
CA SER A 308 -7.86 10.68 24.12
C SER A 308 -7.58 9.87 22.85
N VAL A 309 -6.56 9.00 22.92
CA VAL A 309 -6.21 8.05 21.86
C VAL A 309 -6.72 6.63 22.17
N ASP A 310 -7.71 6.52 23.06
CA ASP A 310 -8.41 5.27 23.34
C ASP A 310 -9.68 5.17 22.47
N PRO A 311 -9.79 4.17 21.58
CA PRO A 311 -11.01 3.93 20.81
C PRO A 311 -12.29 3.78 21.66
N ALA A 312 -12.18 3.35 22.91
CA ALA A 312 -13.33 3.17 23.81
C ALA A 312 -13.92 4.49 24.32
N ASP A 313 -13.12 5.57 24.34
CA ASP A 313 -13.55 6.91 24.78
C ASP A 313 -14.17 7.73 23.63
N ALA A 314 -14.16 7.21 22.40
CA ALA A 314 -14.66 7.93 21.24
C ALA A 314 -16.20 8.09 21.31
N PRO A 315 -16.74 9.28 20.95
CA PRO A 315 -18.16 9.61 21.12
C PRO A 315 -19.09 8.83 20.19
N ASP A 316 -18.59 8.39 19.04
CA ASP A 316 -19.35 7.63 18.04
C ASP A 316 -18.46 6.69 17.23
N ALA A 317 -19.09 5.84 16.42
CA ALA A 317 -18.39 4.83 15.62
C ALA A 317 -17.45 5.43 14.57
N THR A 318 -17.73 6.63 14.06
CA THR A 318 -16.90 7.29 13.04
C THR A 318 -15.62 7.81 13.68
N ALA A 319 -15.76 8.55 14.77
CA ALA A 319 -14.64 9.03 15.57
C ALA A 319 -13.77 7.86 16.08
N ARG A 320 -14.41 6.77 16.53
CA ARG A 320 -13.72 5.55 16.97
C ARG A 320 -12.84 4.97 15.88
N GLN A 321 -13.32 4.87 14.64
CA GLN A 321 -12.52 4.35 13.52
C GLN A 321 -11.28 5.21 13.27
N GLU A 322 -11.39 6.53 13.38
CA GLU A 322 -10.24 7.42 13.21
C GLU A 322 -9.22 7.27 14.35
N VAL A 323 -9.66 7.03 15.59
CA VAL A 323 -8.75 6.71 16.71
C VAL A 323 -8.09 5.33 16.51
N GLU A 324 -8.82 4.33 16.01
CA GLU A 324 -8.26 3.01 15.69
C GLU A 324 -7.16 3.09 14.61
N LYS A 325 -7.27 4.02 13.66
CA LYS A 325 -6.18 4.30 12.70
C LYS A 325 -4.94 4.88 13.38
N ILE A 326 -5.10 5.80 14.33
CA ILE A 326 -3.98 6.32 15.14
C ILE A 326 -3.29 5.14 15.85
N SER A 327 -4.08 4.30 16.54
CA SER A 327 -3.55 3.12 17.22
C SER A 327 -2.83 2.16 16.27
N PHE A 328 -3.37 1.93 15.08
CA PHE A 328 -2.72 1.11 14.04
C PHE A 328 -1.38 1.68 13.62
N ALA A 329 -1.29 3.00 13.38
CA ALA A 329 -0.02 3.64 13.03
C ALA A 329 1.06 3.48 14.11
N LEU A 330 0.65 3.62 15.38
CA LEU A 330 1.55 3.45 16.53
C LEU A 330 2.01 1.99 16.69
N GLU A 331 1.08 1.03 16.53
CA GLU A 331 1.38 -0.41 16.62
C GLU A 331 2.28 -0.88 15.48
N GLN A 332 2.05 -0.41 14.25
CA GLN A 332 2.96 -0.67 13.13
C GLN A 332 4.35 -0.09 13.43
N GLY A 333 4.38 1.14 13.96
CA GLY A 333 5.54 1.79 14.55
C GLY A 333 6.73 2.06 13.63
N ASN A 334 6.78 1.49 12.42
CA ASN A 334 7.89 1.57 11.49
C ASN A 334 7.40 1.55 10.04
N ASN A 335 8.06 2.34 9.19
CA ASN A 335 7.70 2.55 7.79
C ASN A 335 6.28 3.12 7.60
N VAL A 336 5.90 4.07 8.45
CA VAL A 336 4.55 4.67 8.51
C VAL A 336 4.66 6.20 8.44
N LEU A 337 3.76 6.83 7.67
CA LEU A 337 3.43 8.24 7.78
C LEU A 337 2.03 8.37 8.39
N LEU A 338 1.95 8.81 9.63
CA LEU A 338 0.71 9.16 10.31
C LEU A 338 0.35 10.60 9.95
N TYR A 339 -0.76 10.78 9.22
CA TYR A 339 -1.19 12.06 8.70
C TYR A 339 -2.55 12.45 9.27
N LEU A 340 -2.59 13.46 10.15
CA LEU A 340 -3.83 14.04 10.68
C LEU A 340 -4.24 15.21 9.78
N ASP A 341 -5.32 15.02 9.03
CA ASP A 341 -5.85 16.02 8.09
C ASP A 341 -6.89 16.91 8.77
N ASP A 342 -6.99 18.16 8.35
CA ASP A 342 -8.00 19.11 8.83
C ASP A 342 -8.08 19.24 10.37
N ILE A 343 -6.92 19.39 11.03
CA ILE A 343 -6.81 19.44 12.50
C ILE A 343 -7.63 20.57 13.15
N GLN A 344 -8.07 21.57 12.38
CA GLN A 344 -8.93 22.64 12.89
C GLN A 344 -10.31 22.17 13.39
N HIS A 345 -10.69 20.92 13.07
CA HIS A 345 -11.92 20.27 13.55
C HIS A 345 -11.68 19.32 14.73
N THR A 346 -10.45 19.24 15.25
CA THR A 346 -10.08 18.33 16.34
C THR A 346 -9.92 19.06 17.67
N SER A 347 -10.02 18.32 18.78
CA SER A 347 -9.78 18.91 20.10
C SER A 347 -8.30 19.27 20.32
N PRO A 348 -8.01 20.42 20.95
CA PRO A 348 -6.67 20.77 21.43
C PRO A 348 -6.05 19.69 22.34
N GLU A 349 -6.87 19.03 23.15
CA GLU A 349 -6.46 17.99 24.10
C GLU A 349 -5.94 16.74 23.39
N LEU A 350 -6.58 16.33 22.29
CA LEU A 350 -6.09 15.23 21.45
C LEU A 350 -4.75 15.58 20.80
N LEU A 351 -4.63 16.77 20.22
CA LEU A 351 -3.39 17.22 19.57
C LEU A 351 -2.20 17.25 20.54
N GLN A 352 -2.44 17.60 21.81
CA GLN A 352 -1.39 17.59 22.84
C GLN A 352 -0.79 16.21 23.09
N LYS A 353 -1.53 15.12 22.84
CA LYS A 353 -1.01 13.74 23.00
C LYS A 353 0.17 13.44 22.08
N PHE A 354 0.29 14.15 20.95
CA PHE A 354 1.37 13.96 19.98
C PHE A 354 2.63 14.77 20.28
N ILE A 355 2.61 15.66 21.27
CA ILE A 355 3.76 16.50 21.64
C ILE A 355 4.98 15.64 21.98
N SER A 356 4.77 14.49 22.63
CA SER A 356 5.85 13.58 23.00
C SER A 356 6.56 12.92 21.81
N LEU A 357 5.96 12.96 20.60
CA LEU A 357 6.59 12.53 19.36
C LEU A 357 7.44 13.63 18.70
N CYS A 358 7.29 14.89 19.11
CA CYS A 358 8.15 15.98 18.64
C CYS A 358 9.57 15.85 19.21
N ASP A 359 9.69 15.34 20.43
CA ASP A 359 10.96 15.24 21.15
C ASP A 359 11.75 13.97 20.76
N SER A 360 13.05 13.95 21.05
CA SER A 360 13.96 12.84 20.73
C SER A 360 13.62 11.51 21.43
N GLN A 361 12.82 11.55 22.50
CA GLN A 361 12.37 10.33 23.18
C GLN A 361 11.37 9.52 22.33
N ARG A 362 10.53 10.21 21.52
CA ARG A 362 9.47 9.65 20.67
C ARG A 362 8.68 8.53 21.37
N ARG A 363 8.17 8.81 22.58
CA ARG A 363 7.34 7.87 23.35
C ARG A 363 5.91 8.36 23.45
N MET A 364 4.94 7.50 23.21
CA MET A 364 3.53 7.87 23.27
C MET A 364 2.71 6.71 23.83
N GLU A 365 1.75 7.02 24.70
CA GLU A 365 0.75 6.06 25.17
C GLU A 365 -0.32 5.86 24.09
N GLY A 366 -0.85 4.65 23.97
CA GLY A 366 -2.02 4.36 23.14
C GLY A 366 -2.68 3.04 23.51
N VAL A 367 -3.71 2.66 22.77
CA VAL A 367 -4.50 1.44 23.04
C VAL A 367 -4.60 0.60 21.78
N TRP A 368 -4.21 -0.68 21.86
CA TRP A 368 -4.34 -1.64 20.78
C TRP A 368 -5.12 -2.86 21.25
N GLU A 369 -6.16 -3.24 20.50
CA GLU A 369 -7.03 -4.39 20.82
C GLU A 369 -7.50 -4.41 22.29
N GLY A 370 -7.87 -3.22 22.81
CA GLY A 370 -8.37 -3.03 24.18
C GLY A 370 -7.30 -3.07 25.28
N ARG A 371 -6.01 -3.07 24.92
CA ARG A 371 -4.89 -3.04 25.89
C ARG A 371 -4.07 -1.77 25.74
N THR A 372 -3.84 -1.08 26.86
CA THR A 372 -2.95 0.08 26.93
C THR A 372 -1.50 -0.34 26.69
N ARG A 373 -0.77 0.46 25.91
CA ARG A 373 0.63 0.26 25.54
C ARG A 373 1.37 1.60 25.49
N THR A 374 2.62 1.57 25.96
CA THR A 374 3.58 2.64 25.71
C THR A 374 4.41 2.29 24.46
N TYR A 375 4.30 3.10 23.42
CA TYR A 375 5.07 2.93 22.18
C TYR A 375 6.40 3.69 22.27
N ASP A 376 7.53 2.99 22.14
CA ASP A 376 8.85 3.61 21.95
C ASP A 376 9.20 3.60 20.46
N LEU A 377 9.10 4.78 19.84
CA LEU A 377 9.19 4.99 18.39
C LEU A 377 10.54 5.61 17.99
N ARG A 378 11.48 5.66 18.93
CA ARG A 378 12.84 6.14 18.68
C ARG A 378 13.59 5.18 17.76
N GLY A 379 14.30 5.73 16.77
CA GLY A 379 15.03 4.91 15.80
C GLY A 379 14.13 4.26 14.74
N LYS A 380 12.81 4.41 14.82
CA LYS A 380 11.87 3.82 13.87
C LYS A 380 11.57 4.79 12.74
N ARG A 381 11.31 4.27 11.54
CA ARG A 381 10.89 5.05 10.37
C ARG A 381 9.40 5.42 10.47
N LEU A 382 9.02 6.16 11.51
CA LEU A 382 7.67 6.71 11.69
C LEU A 382 7.76 8.23 11.54
N ALA A 383 6.97 8.79 10.63
CA ALA A 383 6.76 10.23 10.53
C ALA A 383 5.34 10.60 10.95
N VAL A 384 5.20 11.75 11.61
CA VAL A 384 3.92 12.37 11.95
C VAL A 384 3.83 13.70 11.23
N CYS A 385 2.74 13.88 10.50
CA CYS A 385 2.40 15.14 9.86
C CYS A 385 0.97 15.52 10.23
N MET A 386 0.78 16.76 10.63
CA MET A 386 -0.52 17.36 10.88
C MET A 386 -0.76 18.43 9.83
N ALA A 387 -1.97 18.52 9.31
CA ALA A 387 -2.35 19.52 8.35
C ALA A 387 -3.63 20.20 8.78
N GLY A 388 -3.68 21.53 8.63
CA GLY A 388 -4.86 22.29 8.98
C GLY A 388 -4.98 23.58 8.19
N ASN A 389 -6.13 24.22 8.40
CA ASN A 389 -6.41 25.55 7.89
C ASN A 389 -6.27 26.57 9.04
N PRO A 390 -5.77 27.78 8.77
CA PRO A 390 -5.59 28.81 9.81
C PRO A 390 -6.94 29.32 10.37
N TYR A 391 -8.04 29.04 9.69
CA TYR A 391 -9.40 29.46 10.05
C TYR A 391 -10.36 28.28 9.94
N THR A 392 -11.40 28.29 10.77
CA THR A 392 -12.51 27.31 10.74
C THR A 392 -13.54 27.69 9.68
N GLU A 393 -14.50 26.80 9.40
CA GLU A 393 -15.61 27.04 8.47
C GLU A 393 -16.46 28.27 8.85
N GLN A 394 -16.49 28.62 10.14
CA GLN A 394 -17.19 29.80 10.66
C GLN A 394 -16.35 31.08 10.54
N GLY A 395 -15.16 31.03 9.91
CA GLY A 395 -14.24 32.15 9.78
C GLY A 395 -13.49 32.52 11.06
N LYS A 396 -13.61 31.73 12.13
CA LYS A 396 -12.87 31.95 13.38
C LYS A 396 -11.44 31.45 13.23
N ARG A 397 -10.48 32.16 13.82
CA ARG A 397 -9.08 31.75 13.83
C ARG A 397 -8.92 30.46 14.64
N PHE A 398 -8.40 29.41 14.00
CA PHE A 398 -8.02 28.18 14.71
C PHE A 398 -6.73 28.44 15.50
N ARG A 399 -6.74 28.09 16.79
CA ARG A 399 -5.59 28.23 17.66
C ARG A 399 -4.96 26.86 17.88
N ILE A 400 -3.78 26.67 17.31
CA ILE A 400 -2.94 25.51 17.60
C ILE A 400 -2.42 25.63 19.04
N PRO A 401 -2.41 24.57 19.84
CA PRO A 401 -1.85 24.61 21.19
C PRO A 401 -0.41 25.14 21.18
N ASP A 402 -0.10 26.15 21.99
CA ASP A 402 1.22 26.80 22.01
C ASP A 402 2.37 25.82 22.22
N MET A 403 2.19 24.83 23.10
CA MET A 403 3.19 23.79 23.35
C MET A 403 3.48 22.93 22.11
N LEU A 404 2.47 22.68 21.28
CA LEU A 404 2.63 21.93 20.03
C LEU A 404 3.30 22.82 18.97
N ALA A 405 2.84 24.06 18.81
CA ALA A 405 3.41 25.02 17.85
C ALA A 405 4.90 25.31 18.11
N ASN A 406 5.31 25.36 19.39
CA ASN A 406 6.70 25.63 19.77
C ASN A 406 7.65 24.43 19.59
N ARG A 407 7.14 23.20 19.48
CA ARG A 407 7.95 21.98 19.33
C ARG A 407 7.85 21.34 17.95
N ALA A 408 6.74 21.55 17.26
CA ALA A 408 6.56 21.11 15.88
C ALA A 408 7.28 22.04 14.91
N ASP A 409 7.61 21.51 13.75
CA ASP A 409 8.13 22.27 12.62
C ASP A 409 6.92 22.82 11.83
N VAL A 410 6.58 24.07 12.08
CA VAL A 410 5.36 24.69 11.55
C VAL A 410 5.65 25.43 10.25
N TRP A 411 5.04 24.98 9.16
CA TRP A 411 5.14 25.61 7.85
C TRP A 411 3.78 26.13 7.40
N ASN A 412 3.70 27.43 7.14
CA ASN A 412 2.56 28.01 6.43
C ASN A 412 2.85 28.05 4.93
N LEU A 413 2.26 27.14 4.15
CA LEU A 413 2.52 27.07 2.71
C LEU A 413 2.10 28.34 1.96
N GLY A 414 1.24 29.20 2.54
CA GLY A 414 0.91 30.49 1.95
C GLY A 414 2.04 31.51 2.09
N ASP A 415 2.68 31.57 3.26
CA ASP A 415 3.71 32.59 3.57
C ASP A 415 5.03 32.28 2.86
N VAL A 416 5.33 31.00 2.63
CA VAL A 416 6.57 30.55 1.95
C VAL A 416 6.56 30.88 0.45
N LEU A 417 5.47 31.45 -0.08
CA LEU A 417 5.34 31.83 -1.49
C LEU A 417 5.84 33.25 -1.79
N SER A 418 6.31 34.00 -0.80
CA SER A 418 6.84 35.34 -1.02
C SER A 418 8.05 35.31 -1.97
N GLY A 419 7.99 36.08 -3.07
CA GLY A 419 8.98 36.05 -4.14
C GLY A 419 8.88 34.84 -5.08
N LYS A 420 7.82 34.04 -4.96
CA LYS A 420 7.50 32.84 -5.77
C LYS A 420 6.07 32.90 -6.31
N GLU A 421 5.48 34.08 -6.41
CA GLU A 421 4.09 34.30 -6.80
C GLU A 421 3.79 33.79 -8.22
N GLU A 422 4.74 33.95 -9.15
CA GLU A 422 4.60 33.45 -10.52
C GLU A 422 4.58 31.91 -10.57
N LEU A 423 5.42 31.24 -9.78
CA LEU A 423 5.43 29.77 -9.67
C LEU A 423 4.14 29.27 -9.03
N PHE A 424 3.64 29.98 -8.01
CA PHE A 424 2.34 29.68 -7.42
C PHE A 424 1.20 29.89 -8.42
N ALA A 425 1.24 30.92 -9.24
CA ALA A 425 0.24 31.10 -10.29
C ALA A 425 0.36 30.01 -11.38
N LEU A 426 1.58 29.60 -11.74
CA LEU A 426 1.80 28.54 -12.74
C LEU A 426 1.23 27.20 -12.26
N SER A 427 1.37 26.87 -10.96
CA SER A 427 0.87 25.60 -10.42
C SER A 427 -0.65 25.43 -10.59
N PHE A 428 -1.44 26.50 -10.63
CA PHE A 428 -2.88 26.42 -10.92
C PHE A 428 -3.16 25.91 -12.34
N ILE A 429 -2.31 26.28 -13.30
CA ILE A 429 -2.41 25.79 -14.68
C ILE A 429 -1.90 24.35 -14.75
N GLU A 430 -0.74 24.07 -14.18
CA GLU A 430 -0.13 22.72 -14.19
C GLU A 430 -1.06 21.67 -13.57
N ASN A 431 -1.72 21.98 -12.44
CA ASN A 431 -2.69 21.06 -11.81
C ASN A 431 -4.01 20.91 -12.59
N ALA A 432 -4.30 21.81 -13.53
CA ALA A 432 -5.53 21.75 -14.34
C ALA A 432 -5.32 21.07 -15.70
N LEU A 433 -4.08 20.75 -16.10
CA LEU A 433 -3.77 20.17 -17.41
C LEU A 433 -4.57 18.92 -17.72
N THR A 434 -4.60 17.96 -16.79
CA THR A 434 -5.28 16.67 -16.98
C THR A 434 -6.80 16.78 -16.99
N ALA A 435 -7.35 17.92 -16.58
CA ALA A 435 -8.79 18.16 -16.49
C ALA A 435 -9.39 18.62 -17.82
N ASN A 436 -8.58 19.20 -18.71
CA ASN A 436 -9.03 19.67 -20.02
C ASN A 436 -8.55 18.71 -21.12
N PRO A 437 -9.43 18.15 -21.97
CA PRO A 437 -9.04 17.21 -23.02
C PRO A 437 -7.96 17.73 -24.00
N VAL A 438 -7.94 19.04 -24.27
CA VAL A 438 -6.96 19.67 -25.16
C VAL A 438 -5.58 19.75 -24.49
N LEU A 439 -5.54 19.94 -23.17
CA LEU A 439 -4.29 20.10 -22.41
C LEU A 439 -3.80 18.80 -21.76
N ALA A 440 -4.66 17.78 -21.62
CA ALA A 440 -4.31 16.52 -20.99
C ALA A 440 -3.07 15.84 -21.60
N PRO A 441 -2.84 15.87 -22.93
CA PRO A 441 -1.60 15.34 -23.51
C PRO A 441 -0.33 16.04 -22.99
N LEU A 442 -0.41 17.32 -22.59
CA LEU A 442 0.73 18.09 -22.08
C LEU A 442 1.26 17.54 -20.76
N ALA A 443 0.43 16.88 -19.95
CA ALA A 443 0.84 16.32 -18.66
C ALA A 443 1.91 15.21 -18.78
N ALA A 444 2.01 14.58 -19.96
CA ALA A 444 3.02 13.56 -20.26
C ALA A 444 4.20 14.11 -21.10
N ARG A 445 4.16 15.39 -21.50
CA ARG A 445 5.21 16.05 -22.31
C ARG A 445 6.26 16.69 -21.41
N ASP A 446 7.32 17.23 -22.01
CA ASP A 446 8.34 17.98 -21.27
C ASP A 446 7.71 19.21 -20.60
N ARG A 447 8.14 19.48 -19.37
CA ARG A 447 7.62 20.61 -18.59
C ARG A 447 8.08 21.95 -19.15
N SER A 448 9.24 22.00 -19.82
CA SER A 448 9.71 23.22 -20.49
C SER A 448 8.70 23.69 -21.54
N ASP A 449 8.04 22.74 -22.22
CA ASP A 449 7.03 23.06 -23.23
C ASP A 449 5.78 23.67 -22.60
N VAL A 450 5.36 23.19 -21.42
CA VAL A 450 4.21 23.77 -20.70
C VAL A 450 4.49 25.22 -20.33
N ASP A 451 5.67 25.51 -19.78
CA ASP A 451 6.07 26.87 -19.42
C ASP A 451 6.13 27.79 -20.66
N ALA A 452 6.76 27.31 -21.74
CA ALA A 452 6.82 28.03 -23.01
C ALA A 452 5.42 28.33 -23.58
N LEU A 453 4.52 27.35 -23.61
CA LEU A 453 3.15 27.50 -24.08
C LEU A 453 2.34 28.48 -23.23
N VAL A 454 2.52 28.45 -21.91
CA VAL A 454 1.88 29.40 -20.99
C VAL A 454 2.37 30.83 -21.23
N ARG A 455 3.68 31.02 -21.44
CA ARG A 455 4.26 32.33 -21.78
C ARG A 455 3.78 32.84 -23.14
N MET A 456 3.74 31.97 -24.16
CA MET A 456 3.18 32.31 -25.47
C MET A 456 1.70 32.72 -25.36
N ALA A 457 0.90 31.99 -24.58
CA ALA A 457 -0.50 32.34 -24.31
C ALA A 457 -0.62 33.67 -23.53
N GLY A 458 0.36 34.00 -22.68
CA GLY A 458 0.46 35.27 -21.97
C GLY A 458 0.86 36.46 -22.85
N GLY A 459 1.21 36.24 -24.13
CA GLY A 459 1.65 37.29 -25.06
C GLY A 459 3.14 37.59 -25.03
N ASP A 460 3.96 36.70 -24.46
CA ASP A 460 5.42 36.84 -24.47
C ASP A 460 5.98 36.54 -25.87
N GLY A 461 6.34 37.60 -26.61
CA GLY A 461 6.90 37.49 -27.96
C GLY A 461 8.34 36.97 -28.03
N SER A 462 9.00 36.73 -26.89
CA SER A 462 10.36 36.15 -26.85
C SER A 462 10.37 34.63 -27.08
N VAL A 463 9.24 33.97 -26.84
CA VAL A 463 9.08 32.52 -26.99
C VAL A 463 8.42 32.22 -28.33
N ARG A 464 9.03 31.33 -29.10
CA ARG A 464 8.56 30.95 -30.44
C ARG A 464 8.20 29.46 -30.50
N ALA A 465 7.27 29.10 -31.38
CA ALA A 465 6.77 27.73 -31.51
C ALA A 465 7.86 26.72 -31.94
N ASP A 466 8.92 27.18 -32.61
CA ASP A 466 10.08 26.39 -33.03
C ASP A 466 11.01 26.00 -31.86
N GLN A 467 10.82 26.59 -30.67
CA GLN A 467 11.58 26.28 -29.45
C GLN A 467 10.92 25.16 -28.61
N LEU A 468 9.71 24.72 -28.97
CA LEU A 468 9.01 23.65 -28.28
C LEU A 468 9.66 22.30 -28.62
N GLY A 469 9.87 21.47 -27.61
CA GLY A 469 10.42 20.12 -27.78
C GLY A 469 9.47 19.19 -28.55
N HIS A 470 8.16 19.41 -28.43
CA HIS A 470 7.15 18.74 -29.24
C HIS A 470 6.75 19.56 -30.46
N ALA A 471 6.70 18.92 -31.63
CA ALA A 471 6.22 19.55 -32.85
C ALA A 471 4.68 19.57 -32.90
N TYR A 472 4.09 20.76 -32.88
CA TYR A 472 2.65 20.95 -32.98
C TYR A 472 2.25 21.28 -34.43
N SER A 473 1.10 20.75 -34.87
CA SER A 473 0.43 21.34 -36.05
C SER A 473 -0.07 22.75 -35.72
N ALA A 474 -0.20 23.63 -36.72
CA ALA A 474 -0.70 24.99 -36.51
C ALA A 474 -2.09 25.00 -35.83
N THR A 475 -2.95 24.05 -36.20
CA THR A 475 -4.30 23.89 -35.62
C THR A 475 -4.25 23.43 -34.16
N GLU A 476 -3.42 22.42 -33.85
CA GLU A 476 -3.26 21.92 -32.48
C GLU A 476 -2.68 23.02 -31.57
N LEU A 477 -1.66 23.73 -32.04
CA LEU A 477 -1.03 24.80 -31.28
C LEU A 477 -2.04 25.92 -30.96
N GLU A 478 -2.83 26.37 -31.94
CA GLU A 478 -3.82 27.43 -31.70
C GLU A 478 -4.93 26.95 -30.75
N GLN A 479 -5.34 25.69 -30.81
CA GLN A 479 -6.29 25.13 -29.83
C GLN A 479 -5.72 25.17 -28.41
N VAL A 480 -4.48 24.71 -28.22
CA VAL A 480 -3.78 24.74 -26.93
C VAL A 480 -3.63 26.17 -26.42
N LEU A 481 -3.11 27.09 -27.24
CA LEU A 481 -2.94 28.49 -26.89
C LEU A 481 -4.27 29.18 -26.56
N SER A 482 -5.33 28.89 -27.32
CA SER A 482 -6.67 29.42 -27.07
C SER A 482 -7.21 29.00 -25.70
N VAL A 483 -7.06 27.73 -25.31
CA VAL A 483 -7.47 27.25 -23.98
C VAL A 483 -6.59 27.86 -22.89
N LEU A 484 -5.27 27.91 -23.08
CA LEU A 484 -4.36 28.50 -22.09
C LEU A 484 -4.63 30.00 -21.86
N ARG A 485 -4.90 30.79 -22.90
CA ARG A 485 -5.30 32.21 -22.77
C ARG A 485 -6.52 32.37 -21.86
N LYS A 486 -7.53 31.51 -22.05
CA LYS A 486 -8.74 31.49 -21.22
C LYS A 486 -8.44 31.07 -19.78
N LEU A 487 -7.63 30.03 -19.59
CA LEU A 487 -7.21 29.59 -18.26
C LEU A 487 -6.38 30.64 -17.52
N LEU A 488 -5.53 31.41 -18.21
CA LEU A 488 -4.79 32.52 -17.61
C LEU A 488 -5.73 33.61 -17.08
N ARG A 489 -6.82 33.89 -17.79
CA ARG A 489 -7.87 34.82 -17.32
C ARG A 489 -8.61 34.24 -16.11
N VAL A 490 -9.06 33.00 -16.18
CA VAL A 490 -9.73 32.32 -15.06
C VAL A 490 -8.84 32.23 -13.83
N ARG A 491 -7.55 31.89 -14.01
CA ARG A 491 -6.55 31.86 -12.95
C ARG A 491 -6.48 33.19 -12.20
N ARG A 492 -6.48 34.33 -12.89
CA ARG A 492 -6.46 35.65 -12.23
C ARG A 492 -7.67 35.83 -11.32
N ILE A 493 -8.85 35.40 -11.78
CA ILE A 493 -10.10 35.49 -11.01
C ILE A 493 -10.03 34.57 -9.78
N VAL A 494 -9.62 33.31 -9.97
CA VAL A 494 -9.48 32.33 -8.89
C VAL A 494 -8.47 32.82 -7.85
N LEU A 495 -7.30 33.34 -8.27
CA LEU A 495 -6.30 33.89 -7.36
C LEU A 495 -6.79 35.15 -6.63
N ALA A 496 -7.53 36.04 -7.30
CA ALA A 496 -8.13 37.21 -6.67
C ALA A 496 -9.17 36.83 -5.61
N ALA A 497 -10.03 35.86 -5.91
CA ALA A 497 -10.98 35.31 -4.93
C ALA A 497 -10.24 34.68 -3.74
N ASN A 498 -9.18 33.92 -3.99
CA ASN A 498 -8.35 33.34 -2.94
C ASN A 498 -7.73 34.40 -2.02
N GLN A 499 -7.11 35.43 -2.61
CA GLN A 499 -6.52 36.54 -1.86
C GLN A 499 -7.56 37.28 -1.02
N ALA A 500 -8.74 37.54 -1.60
CA ALA A 500 -9.85 38.18 -0.89
C ALA A 500 -10.37 37.31 0.26
N TYR A 501 -10.44 35.99 0.07
CA TYR A 501 -10.83 35.05 1.12
C TYR A 501 -9.84 35.06 2.28
N ILE A 502 -8.54 34.96 1.99
CA ILE A 502 -7.47 35.00 3.01
C ILE A 502 -7.48 36.33 3.75
N ALA A 503 -7.56 37.45 3.03
CA ALA A 503 -7.61 38.79 3.62
C ALA A 503 -8.85 38.97 4.51
N SER A 504 -10.02 38.53 4.03
CA SER A 504 -11.27 38.54 4.79
C SER A 504 -11.16 37.67 6.05
N ALA A 505 -10.54 36.50 5.98
CA ALA A 505 -10.39 35.62 7.14
C ALA A 505 -9.37 36.15 8.17
N ALA A 506 -8.32 36.84 7.72
CA ALA A 506 -7.32 37.45 8.58
C ALA A 506 -7.80 38.72 9.29
N GLN A 507 -8.86 39.35 8.78
CA GLN A 507 -9.41 40.58 9.35
C GLN A 507 -10.19 40.28 10.64
N ALA A 508 -9.83 40.98 11.72
CA ALA A 508 -10.58 40.91 12.97
C ALA A 508 -12.00 41.45 12.76
N ASP A 509 -13.00 40.79 13.35
CA ASP A 509 -14.39 41.24 13.24
C ASP A 509 -14.57 42.70 13.69
N ALA A 510 -13.79 43.14 14.69
CA ALA A 510 -13.75 44.51 15.20
C ALA A 510 -13.36 45.57 14.14
N SER A 511 -12.64 45.21 13.09
CA SER A 511 -12.15 46.14 12.07
C SER A 511 -12.78 45.92 10.69
N ARG A 512 -13.79 45.05 10.56
CA ARG A 512 -14.48 44.79 9.28
C ARG A 512 -15.31 45.99 8.81
N THR A 513 -15.11 46.36 7.55
CA THR A 513 -15.86 47.43 6.86
C THR A 513 -16.91 46.88 5.89
N GLU A 514 -16.88 45.58 5.60
CA GLU A 514 -17.79 44.87 4.72
C GLU A 514 -18.05 43.44 5.26
N PRO A 515 -19.13 42.76 4.82
CA PRO A 515 -19.41 41.38 5.19
C PRO A 515 -18.25 40.43 4.88
N PRO A 516 -18.11 39.30 5.61
CA PRO A 516 -17.05 38.33 5.35
C PRO A 516 -17.18 37.72 3.94
N PHE A 517 -16.09 37.77 3.20
CA PHE A 517 -15.92 37.03 1.95
C PHE A 517 -15.49 35.59 2.24
N GLN A 518 -16.23 34.63 1.70
CA GLN A 518 -16.19 33.20 1.98
C GLN A 518 -16.02 32.34 0.71
N LEU A 519 -16.21 32.90 -0.49
CA LEU A 519 -15.94 32.19 -1.74
C LEU A 519 -14.45 31.92 -1.89
N GLN A 520 -14.09 30.68 -2.17
CA GLN A 520 -12.70 30.23 -2.23
C GLN A 520 -12.15 30.26 -3.66
N GLY A 521 -10.84 30.45 -3.75
CA GLY A 521 -10.08 30.24 -4.98
C GLY A 521 -9.05 29.14 -4.78
N SER A 522 -9.39 27.91 -5.17
CA SER A 522 -8.55 26.74 -4.96
C SER A 522 -8.16 26.03 -6.26
N TYR A 523 -7.21 25.09 -6.18
CA TYR A 523 -6.92 24.19 -7.31
C TYR A 523 -8.19 23.45 -7.77
N ARG A 524 -9.07 23.06 -6.84
CA ARG A 524 -10.35 22.41 -7.17
C ARG A 524 -11.26 23.30 -8.01
N ASN A 525 -11.35 24.59 -7.69
CA ASN A 525 -12.15 25.52 -8.49
C ASN A 525 -11.55 25.68 -9.89
N MET A 526 -10.22 25.78 -9.98
CA MET A 526 -9.51 25.87 -11.26
C MET A 526 -9.72 24.63 -12.13
N THR A 527 -9.61 23.42 -11.56
CA THR A 527 -9.86 22.15 -12.25
C THR A 527 -11.30 22.09 -12.79
N LYS A 528 -12.31 22.37 -11.97
CA LYS A 528 -13.73 22.37 -12.39
C LYS A 528 -14.00 23.35 -13.54
N LEU A 529 -13.39 24.54 -13.50
CA LEU A 529 -13.51 25.54 -14.56
C LEU A 529 -12.79 25.07 -15.84
N ALA A 530 -11.59 24.49 -15.70
CA ALA A 530 -10.81 24.00 -16.82
C ALA A 530 -11.51 22.87 -17.61
N GLU A 531 -12.23 21.98 -16.93
CA GLU A 531 -13.02 20.90 -17.56
C GLU A 531 -14.04 21.42 -18.59
N ARG A 532 -14.59 22.61 -18.36
CA ARG A 532 -15.68 23.19 -19.16
C ARG A 532 -15.20 24.16 -20.25
N ILE A 533 -13.90 24.46 -20.30
CA ILE A 533 -13.33 25.40 -21.27
C ILE A 533 -13.05 24.68 -22.59
N VAL A 534 -13.53 25.25 -23.69
CA VAL A 534 -13.26 24.76 -25.05
C VAL A 534 -12.56 25.83 -25.89
N PRO A 535 -11.75 25.46 -26.92
CA PRO A 535 -11.02 26.42 -27.74
C PRO A 535 -11.90 27.49 -28.41
N ALA A 536 -13.11 27.11 -28.83
CA ALA A 536 -14.04 27.98 -29.56
C ALA A 536 -14.80 29.00 -28.67
N MET A 537 -14.69 28.88 -27.34
CA MET A 537 -15.42 29.73 -26.41
C MET A 537 -14.97 31.20 -26.53
N ASN A 538 -15.91 32.13 -26.48
CA ASN A 538 -15.62 33.56 -26.49
C ASN A 538 -15.49 34.14 -25.06
N ASP A 539 -15.12 35.41 -24.96
CA ASP A 539 -14.91 36.09 -23.68
C ASP A 539 -16.18 36.20 -22.83
N ALA A 540 -17.35 36.40 -23.44
CA ALA A 540 -18.62 36.50 -22.72
C ALA A 540 -19.06 35.15 -22.16
N GLU A 541 -18.91 34.09 -22.94
CA GLU A 541 -19.17 32.70 -22.52
C GLU A 541 -18.23 32.27 -21.40
N LEU A 542 -16.96 32.68 -21.44
CA LEU A 542 -16.00 32.39 -20.37
C LEU A 542 -16.38 33.10 -19.07
N GLU A 543 -16.81 34.35 -19.12
CA GLU A 543 -17.28 35.07 -17.93
C GLU A 543 -18.57 34.44 -17.37
N ALA A 544 -19.51 34.05 -18.23
CA ALA A 544 -20.73 33.35 -17.83
C ALA A 544 -20.43 32.01 -17.15
N LEU A 545 -19.44 31.25 -17.67
CA LEU A 545 -18.97 30.02 -17.03
C LEU A 545 -18.46 30.26 -15.60
N VAL A 546 -17.72 31.35 -15.39
CA VAL A 546 -17.22 31.74 -14.06
C VAL A 546 -18.37 32.20 -13.15
N ASP A 547 -19.32 32.96 -13.68
CA ASP A 547 -20.53 33.38 -12.96
C ASP A 547 -21.32 32.16 -12.47
N ASP A 548 -21.62 31.20 -13.35
CA ASP A 548 -22.34 29.97 -13.03
C ASP A 548 -21.62 29.14 -11.96
N HIS A 549 -20.30 28.99 -12.10
CA HIS A 549 -19.48 28.24 -11.14
C HIS A 549 -19.57 28.85 -9.74
N TYR A 550 -19.33 30.16 -9.62
CA TYR A 550 -19.34 30.81 -8.31
C TYR A 550 -20.76 31.03 -7.75
N ALA A 551 -21.78 31.16 -8.61
CA ALA A 551 -23.17 31.11 -8.18
C ALA A 551 -23.51 29.77 -7.52
N GLY A 552 -23.05 28.65 -8.10
CA GLY A 552 -23.18 27.32 -7.51
C GLY A 552 -22.46 27.19 -6.16
N GLU A 553 -21.22 27.66 -6.06
CA GLU A 553 -20.47 27.63 -4.78
C GLU A 553 -21.15 28.52 -3.71
N ALA A 554 -21.71 29.66 -4.09
CA ALA A 554 -22.40 30.59 -3.20
C ALA A 554 -23.72 30.06 -2.62
N GLN A 555 -24.39 29.10 -3.27
CA GLN A 555 -25.65 28.52 -2.77
C GLN A 555 -25.48 27.89 -1.38
N THR A 556 -24.29 27.39 -1.07
CA THR A 556 -23.98 26.79 0.24
C THR A 556 -23.84 27.82 1.36
N LEU A 557 -23.68 29.11 1.02
CA LEU A 557 -23.47 30.21 1.98
C LEU A 557 -24.78 30.78 2.55
N THR A 558 -25.95 30.30 2.10
CA THR A 558 -27.28 30.75 2.56
C THR A 558 -27.43 32.29 2.53
N SER A 559 -27.50 32.95 3.68
CA SER A 559 -27.64 34.41 3.82
C SER A 559 -26.41 35.20 3.35
N GLY A 560 -25.24 34.56 3.24
CA GLY A 560 -24.00 35.20 2.77
C GLY A 560 -23.84 35.26 1.26
N ALA A 561 -24.73 34.60 0.49
CA ALA A 561 -24.57 34.42 -0.95
C ALA A 561 -24.53 35.74 -1.73
N GLU A 562 -25.48 36.65 -1.47
CA GLU A 562 -25.58 37.93 -2.17
C GLU A 562 -24.31 38.79 -1.98
N ALA A 563 -23.87 38.98 -0.74
CA ALA A 563 -22.68 39.76 -0.42
C ALA A 563 -21.42 39.20 -1.08
N ASN A 564 -21.29 37.87 -1.10
CA ASN A 564 -20.15 37.19 -1.70
C ASN A 564 -20.12 37.32 -3.23
N LEU A 565 -21.26 37.17 -3.90
CA LEU A 565 -21.34 37.34 -5.35
C LEU A 565 -21.10 38.79 -5.79
N LEU A 566 -21.62 39.76 -5.03
CA LEU A 566 -21.35 41.19 -5.27
C LEU A 566 -19.87 41.52 -5.08
N LYS A 567 -19.23 41.01 -4.02
CA LYS A 567 -17.79 41.16 -3.81
C LYS A 567 -16.97 40.52 -4.93
N LEU A 568 -17.35 39.33 -5.39
CA LEU A 568 -16.67 38.69 -6.53
C LEU A 568 -16.80 39.51 -7.82
N ALA A 569 -17.98 40.08 -8.09
CA ALA A 569 -18.18 40.97 -9.23
C ALA A 569 -17.35 42.26 -9.10
N GLU A 570 -17.19 42.80 -7.89
CA GLU A 570 -16.28 43.93 -7.58
C GLU A 570 -14.82 43.56 -7.90
N LEU A 571 -14.34 42.40 -7.43
CA LEU A 571 -12.98 41.91 -7.70
C LEU A 571 -12.70 41.69 -9.19
N ARG A 572 -13.74 41.39 -9.98
CA ARG A 572 -13.67 41.22 -11.43
C ARG A 572 -13.86 42.51 -12.21
N GLY A 573 -14.20 43.62 -11.55
CA GLY A 573 -14.53 44.89 -12.20
C GLY A 573 -15.79 44.82 -13.08
N ARG A 574 -16.75 43.95 -12.73
CA ARG A 574 -17.94 43.62 -13.54
C ARG A 574 -19.27 43.97 -12.86
N LEU A 575 -19.25 44.82 -11.83
CA LEU A 575 -20.49 45.30 -11.21
C LEU A 575 -21.30 46.13 -12.22
N SER A 576 -22.58 45.77 -12.39
CA SER A 576 -23.54 46.66 -13.03
C SER A 576 -23.80 47.89 -12.13
N PRO A 577 -24.33 49.01 -12.67
CA PRO A 577 -24.73 50.16 -11.86
C PRO A 577 -25.69 49.81 -10.71
N GLU A 578 -26.61 48.88 -10.96
CA GLU A 578 -27.56 48.37 -9.97
C GLU A 578 -26.86 47.52 -8.90
N GLN A 579 -25.96 46.63 -9.32
CA GLN A 579 -25.17 45.81 -8.40
C GLN A 579 -24.23 46.66 -7.54
N ALA A 580 -23.64 47.72 -8.09
CA ALA A 580 -22.79 48.64 -7.34
C ALA A 580 -23.57 49.39 -6.24
N ARG A 581 -24.79 49.86 -6.56
CA ARG A 581 -25.70 50.45 -5.55
C ARG A 581 -26.07 49.42 -4.48
N ARG A 582 -26.47 48.21 -4.91
CA ARG A 582 -26.84 47.13 -4.01
C ARG A 582 -25.68 46.73 -3.09
N TRP A 583 -24.45 46.71 -3.61
CA TRP A 583 -23.26 46.40 -2.82
C TRP A 583 -22.97 47.48 -1.77
N ALA A 584 -23.12 48.75 -2.12
CA ALA A 584 -23.02 49.85 -1.16
C ALA A 584 -24.08 49.75 -0.05
N ASP A 585 -25.32 49.40 -0.40
CA ASP A 585 -26.41 49.20 0.57
C ASP A 585 -26.11 48.05 1.53
N VAL A 586 -25.57 46.93 1.02
CA VAL A 586 -25.17 45.77 1.81
C VAL A 586 -24.03 46.12 2.78
N LYS A 587 -22.99 46.83 2.34
CA LYS A 587 -21.91 47.31 3.24
C LYS A 587 -22.45 48.24 4.32
N ALA A 588 -23.31 49.18 3.95
CA ALA A 588 -23.92 50.12 4.90
C ALA A 588 -24.84 49.41 5.91
N ALA A 589 -25.62 48.42 5.47
CA ALA A 589 -26.45 47.60 6.35
C ALA A 589 -25.61 46.78 7.33
N TYR A 590 -24.51 46.19 6.86
CA TYR A 590 -23.58 45.43 7.70
C TYR A 590 -22.96 46.30 8.79
N LEU A 591 -22.46 47.49 8.44
CA LEU A 591 -21.91 48.45 9.41
C LEU A 591 -22.95 48.91 10.43
N ARG A 592 -24.20 49.17 10.00
CA ARG A 592 -25.30 49.52 10.91
C ARG A 592 -25.66 48.40 11.87
N ALA A 593 -25.80 47.17 11.37
CA ALA A 593 -26.10 46.00 12.20
C ALA A 593 -24.99 45.76 13.25
N ARG A 594 -23.75 46.04 12.86
CA ARG A 594 -22.59 45.93 13.74
C ARG A 594 -22.53 47.04 14.80
N ALA A 595 -22.88 48.27 14.45
CA ALA A 595 -22.96 49.39 15.39
C ALA A 595 -24.07 49.22 16.44
N LEU A 596 -25.13 48.46 16.12
CA LEU A 596 -26.25 48.16 17.02
C LEU A 596 -26.00 47.00 17.98
N GLY A 597 -24.81 46.37 17.94
CA GLY A 597 -24.48 45.16 18.70
C GLY A 597 -25.14 43.91 18.11
N GLY A 598 -24.35 42.84 17.93
CA GLY A 598 -24.84 41.57 17.38
C GLY A 598 -25.99 40.97 18.21
N ALA A 599 -26.69 39.97 17.65
CA ALA A 599 -27.81 39.30 18.34
C ALA A 599 -27.45 38.73 19.73
N ASP A 600 -26.15 38.45 19.96
CA ASP A 600 -25.58 37.90 21.20
C ASP A 600 -25.15 38.96 22.25
N GLU A 601 -25.31 40.26 21.97
CA GLU A 601 -24.93 41.32 22.92
C GLU A 601 -26.07 41.76 23.85
N SER A 602 -25.69 42.22 25.06
CA SER A 602 -26.63 42.63 26.09
C SER A 602 -27.54 43.79 25.63
N PRO A 603 -28.80 43.87 26.11
CA PRO A 603 -29.73 44.94 25.74
C PRO A 603 -29.18 46.36 25.96
N MET A 604 -28.28 46.52 26.92
CA MET A 604 -27.63 47.78 27.26
C MET A 604 -26.56 48.17 26.21
N SER A 605 -25.82 47.20 25.64
CA SER A 605 -24.89 47.44 24.51
C SER A 605 -25.64 47.94 23.27
N ARG A 606 -26.79 47.31 22.97
CA ARG A 606 -27.66 47.71 21.85
C ARG A 606 -28.24 49.11 22.00
N ALA A 607 -28.61 49.49 23.23
CA ALA A 607 -29.11 50.84 23.53
C ALA A 607 -28.02 51.91 23.34
N VAL A 608 -26.79 51.65 23.77
CA VAL A 608 -25.65 52.56 23.58
C VAL A 608 -25.29 52.69 22.10
N GLY A 609 -25.27 51.58 21.34
CA GLY A 609 -25.05 51.59 19.90
C GLY A 609 -26.12 52.36 19.10
N ALA A 610 -27.39 52.24 19.51
CA ALA A 610 -28.50 52.98 18.91
C ALA A 610 -28.41 54.50 19.19
N VAL A 611 -27.95 54.91 20.38
CA VAL A 611 -27.71 56.32 20.73
C VAL A 611 -26.52 56.89 19.94
N GLY A 612 -25.45 56.11 19.75
CA GLY A 612 -24.31 56.51 18.90
C GLY A 612 -24.71 56.75 17.44
N LEU A 613 -25.53 55.87 16.86
CA LEU A 613 -26.06 56.04 15.49
C LEU A 613 -26.98 57.25 15.34
N LEU A 614 -27.73 57.61 16.40
CA LEU A 614 -28.53 58.82 16.43
C LEU A 614 -27.65 60.08 16.48
N ALA A 615 -26.58 60.06 17.28
CA ALA A 615 -25.61 61.15 17.34
C ALA A 615 -24.90 61.36 15.99
N ASP A 616 -24.48 60.28 15.32
CA ASP A 616 -23.84 60.35 13.99
C ASP A 616 -24.81 60.88 12.91
N ARG A 617 -26.09 60.50 12.98
CA ARG A 617 -27.12 61.05 12.07
C ARG A 617 -27.38 62.52 12.32
N VAL A 618 -27.37 62.97 13.57
CA VAL A 618 -27.48 64.39 13.91
C VAL A 618 -26.27 65.15 13.37
N GLY A 619 -25.04 64.62 13.51
CA GLY A 619 -23.84 65.23 12.93
C GLY A 619 -23.81 65.24 11.39
N ALA A 620 -24.38 64.21 10.74
CA ALA A 620 -24.52 64.18 9.28
C ALA A 620 -25.56 65.19 8.77
N VAL A 621 -26.64 65.41 9.53
CA VAL A 621 -27.65 66.45 9.27
C VAL A 621 -27.05 67.83 9.47
N GLU A 622 -26.30 68.05 10.56
CA GLU A 622 -25.55 69.29 10.81
C GLU A 622 -24.59 69.59 9.65
N SER A 623 -23.78 68.60 9.22
CA SER A 623 -22.87 68.74 8.07
C SER A 623 -23.61 68.99 6.74
N ALA A 624 -24.83 68.46 6.57
CA ALA A 624 -25.65 68.70 5.39
C ALA A 624 -26.28 70.10 5.41
N ILE A 625 -26.67 70.58 6.58
CA ILE A 625 -27.16 71.94 6.82
C ILE A 625 -26.03 72.94 6.57
N ASP A 626 -24.82 72.69 7.07
CA ASP A 626 -23.66 73.55 6.84
C ASP A 626 -23.28 73.64 5.36
N ARG A 627 -23.26 72.52 4.64
CA ARG A 627 -23.03 72.51 3.18
C ARG A 627 -24.13 73.21 2.39
N ALA A 628 -25.38 73.14 2.86
CA ALA A 628 -26.49 73.86 2.25
C ALA A 628 -26.39 75.37 2.53
N ALA A 629 -25.99 75.76 3.75
CA ALA A 629 -25.74 77.14 4.15
C ALA A 629 -24.55 77.75 3.39
N GLU A 630 -23.46 77.01 3.17
CA GLU A 630 -22.33 77.44 2.33
C GLU A 630 -22.73 77.64 0.85
N ARG A 631 -23.60 76.76 0.30
CA ARG A 631 -24.12 76.92 -1.06
C ARG A 631 -25.06 78.13 -1.19
N LEU A 632 -25.89 78.39 -0.18
CA LEU A 632 -26.74 79.58 -0.13
C LEU A 632 -25.92 80.86 0.04
N GLY A 633 -24.83 80.82 0.82
CA GLY A 633 -23.88 81.93 0.98
C GLY A 633 -23.15 82.28 -0.33
N ARG A 634 -22.77 81.28 -1.13
CA ARG A 634 -22.14 81.49 -2.46
C ARG A 634 -23.12 82.00 -3.53
N SER A 635 -24.42 81.70 -3.40
CA SER A 635 -25.44 82.22 -4.32
C SER A 635 -25.89 83.64 -3.97
N ALA A 636 -25.62 84.13 -2.75
CA ALA A 636 -25.90 85.49 -2.29
C ALA A 636 -24.73 86.47 -2.52
N SER A 637 -23.50 85.97 -2.67
CA SER A 637 -22.33 86.76 -3.09
C SER A 637 -22.23 86.77 -4.62
N GLY A 638 -23.06 87.57 -5.29
CA GLY A 638 -22.87 87.87 -6.71
C GLY A 638 -21.54 88.58 -6.94
N ILE A 639 -20.51 87.84 -7.38
CA ILE A 639 -19.38 88.39 -8.12
C ILE A 639 -19.11 87.39 -9.27
N PRO A 640 -19.26 87.80 -10.54
CA PRO A 640 -18.93 86.97 -11.68
C PRO A 640 -17.41 86.96 -11.94
N ASP A 641 -16.90 85.79 -12.32
CA ASP A 641 -15.86 85.62 -13.34
C ASP A 641 -16.21 84.39 -14.20
#